data_AF-A0A963BLX4-F1
#
_entry.id   AF-A0A963BLX4-F1
#
_cell.length_a   1.000
_cell.length_b   1.000
_cell.length_c   1.000
_cell.angle_alpha   90.00
_cell.angle_beta   90.00
_cell.angle_gamma   90.00
#
_symmetry.space_group_name_H-M   'P 1'
#
loop_
_entity.id
_entity.type
_entity.pdbx_description
1 polymer ?
#
loop_
_entity_poly.entity_id
_entity_poly.type
_entity_poly.pdbx_seq_one_letter_code
_entity_poly.pdbx_strand_id
1 'polypeptide(L)'
;MESIHIRGARTHNLKSIDLDLPRNKLIVITGLSGSGKSSLAFDTIYAEGQRRYVESLSAYARQFLSVMEKPDVDHIEGLSPAISIEQKTTSHNPRSTVGTITEIYDYLRLLFARAGTPRCPEHGNPLEARTISQMVDQILALPEGEKLMLLAPVIAERKGEHHKLLSELNAQGFIRARIDGAIHELDQPPELELHKKHTIEAIVDRFKVRHDLGLRLAESLETALNLSGGLVRVAWMDEPEREELVFSANFACAVCGYSLPELEPRLFSFNNPVGACSQCDGLGVEQFFDPERVVAHPHLSLAAGAVRGWDRRNAYYFQLIRSLAKHYGFDAETPWQDLPAKISKIILYGSGREQIAFSYFNEQGGRSNKTHAFEGIITNMERRYRDTESNAVREELSRYISTHACPSCKGARLNTAARHVFITDSNLPDLTALPIGNALDFFRQLKLPGKKGKIAEKVVKEISQRLEFLVNVGLDYLTLERSAETLSGGEAQRIRLASQIGAGLVGVMYVLDEPSIGLHQRDNTRLLNTLTYLRDLGNTVIVVEHDEEAIRSADFVLDIGPGAGVHGGRVVAQGTAADIERVEASLTGRYLSGKQRIEIPQRTARDPHGRSLTIRAASGNNLKQVDLHLPVGLFTCVTGVSGSGKSTLINDTLYPLAATALNAAHRTAAPHAEVLGLDNFDKVVDIDQSPIGRTPRSNPATYTGLFTPIR
;
A
#
# COMPACT_ATOMS: atom_id res chain seq x y z
N MET A 1 -32.78 -15.57 -24.84
CA MET A 1 -32.62 -14.36 -25.69
C MET A 1 -31.14 -14.19 -25.98
N GLU A 2 -30.76 -14.17 -27.25
CA GLU A 2 -29.37 -14.12 -27.74
C GLU A 2 -28.81 -12.68 -27.84
N SER A 3 -29.65 -11.66 -27.63
CA SER A 3 -29.29 -10.25 -27.77
C SER A 3 -29.82 -9.40 -26.61
N ILE A 4 -29.20 -8.24 -26.40
CA ILE A 4 -29.66 -7.15 -25.53
C ILE A 4 -30.38 -6.15 -26.42
N HIS A 5 -31.67 -5.92 -26.15
CA HIS A 5 -32.52 -5.04 -26.94
C HIS A 5 -32.68 -3.72 -26.20
N ILE A 6 -32.27 -2.61 -26.82
CA ILE A 6 -32.38 -1.25 -26.29
C ILE A 6 -33.30 -0.47 -27.21
N ARG A 7 -34.33 0.17 -26.67
CA ARG A 7 -35.28 0.98 -27.43
C ARG A 7 -35.42 2.37 -26.84
N GLY A 8 -35.33 3.38 -27.69
CA GLY A 8 -35.53 4.78 -27.34
C GLY A 8 -34.55 5.33 -26.30
N ALA A 9 -33.26 5.00 -26.37
CA ALA A 9 -32.28 5.56 -25.43
C ALA A 9 -32.02 7.05 -25.72
N ARG A 10 -32.19 7.90 -24.69
CA ARG A 10 -32.16 9.38 -24.77
C ARG A 10 -31.26 10.03 -23.72
N THR A 11 -30.55 9.24 -22.90
CA THR A 11 -29.62 9.77 -21.90
C THR A 11 -28.63 10.78 -22.53
N HIS A 12 -28.55 11.98 -21.94
CA HIS A 12 -27.73 13.11 -22.40
C HIS A 12 -28.01 13.56 -23.85
N ASN A 13 -27.12 13.24 -24.80
CA ASN A 13 -27.22 13.70 -26.19
C ASN A 13 -27.74 12.61 -27.14
N LEU A 14 -28.06 11.41 -26.65
CA LEU A 14 -28.60 10.31 -27.44
C LEU A 14 -29.94 10.69 -28.08
N LYS A 15 -30.13 10.32 -29.35
CA LYS A 15 -31.27 10.73 -30.19
C LYS A 15 -32.32 9.64 -30.30
N SER A 16 -32.82 9.15 -29.16
CA SER A 16 -33.83 8.07 -29.08
C SER A 16 -33.40 6.84 -29.88
N ILE A 17 -32.20 6.34 -29.61
CA ILE A 17 -31.60 5.28 -30.41
C ILE A 17 -32.17 3.91 -30.06
N ASP A 18 -32.38 3.10 -31.09
CA ASP A 18 -32.75 1.69 -31.00
C ASP A 18 -31.56 0.83 -31.40
N LEU A 19 -31.22 -0.18 -30.59
CA LEU A 19 -30.03 -0.98 -30.78
C LEU A 19 -30.24 -2.42 -30.31
N ASP A 20 -29.66 -3.37 -31.05
CA ASP A 20 -29.59 -4.77 -30.68
C ASP A 20 -28.13 -5.19 -30.56
N LEU A 21 -27.70 -5.52 -29.34
CA LEU A 21 -26.32 -5.91 -29.04
C LEU A 21 -26.22 -7.43 -28.84
N PRO A 22 -25.25 -8.13 -29.45
CA PRO A 22 -25.12 -9.58 -29.28
C PRO A 22 -24.62 -9.96 -27.89
N ARG A 23 -25.23 -10.94 -27.24
CA ARG A 23 -24.75 -11.44 -25.93
C ARG A 23 -23.56 -12.38 -26.10
N ASN A 24 -22.76 -12.49 -25.04
CA ASN A 24 -21.57 -13.35 -24.95
C ASN A 24 -20.52 -13.04 -26.01
N LYS A 25 -20.44 -11.76 -26.40
CA LYS A 25 -19.52 -11.22 -27.40
C LYS A 25 -18.68 -10.09 -26.80
N LEU A 26 -17.53 -9.86 -27.41
CA LEU A 26 -16.71 -8.67 -27.20
C LEU A 26 -17.23 -7.56 -28.13
N ILE A 27 -17.87 -6.57 -27.52
CA ILE A 27 -18.48 -5.43 -28.19
C ILE A 27 -17.60 -4.20 -27.98
N VAL A 28 -17.19 -3.54 -29.05
CA VAL A 28 -16.46 -2.26 -28.98
C VAL A 28 -17.35 -1.12 -29.42
N ILE A 29 -17.53 -0.12 -28.56
CA ILE A 29 -18.20 1.14 -28.86
C ILE A 29 -17.13 2.19 -29.18
N THR A 30 -17.20 2.78 -30.37
CA THR A 30 -16.23 3.73 -30.87
C THR A 30 -16.90 4.97 -31.46
N GLY A 31 -16.11 5.95 -31.89
CA GLY A 31 -16.57 7.23 -32.43
C GLY A 31 -15.97 8.45 -31.70
N LEU A 32 -16.32 9.66 -32.13
CA LEU A 32 -15.67 10.90 -31.66
C LEU A 32 -15.82 11.15 -30.14
N SER A 33 -14.89 11.91 -29.56
CA SER A 33 -15.03 12.38 -28.18
C SER A 33 -16.30 13.22 -28.04
N GLY A 34 -17.12 12.93 -27.03
CA GLY A 34 -18.43 13.55 -26.84
C GLY A 34 -19.53 13.08 -27.81
N SER A 35 -19.34 12.00 -28.57
CA SER A 35 -20.36 11.48 -29.48
C SER A 35 -21.54 10.79 -28.79
N GLY A 36 -21.43 10.44 -27.50
CA GLY A 36 -22.46 9.74 -26.72
C GLY A 36 -22.08 8.30 -26.33
N LYS A 37 -20.82 7.87 -26.54
CA LYS A 37 -20.32 6.52 -26.18
C LYS A 37 -20.55 6.18 -24.71
N SER A 38 -20.03 7.02 -23.80
CA SER A 38 -20.15 6.81 -22.36
C SER A 38 -21.60 6.95 -21.89
N SER A 39 -22.37 7.85 -22.51
CA SER A 39 -23.80 8.00 -22.24
C SER A 39 -24.57 6.72 -22.51
N LEU A 40 -24.27 6.02 -23.60
CA LEU A 40 -24.88 4.72 -23.88
C LEU A 40 -24.32 3.60 -22.98
N ALA A 41 -22.99 3.48 -22.90
CA ALA A 41 -22.34 2.36 -22.23
C ALA A 41 -22.54 2.40 -20.70
N PHE A 42 -22.25 3.54 -20.07
CA PHE A 42 -22.24 3.70 -18.62
C PHE A 42 -23.57 4.25 -18.10
N ASP A 43 -24.03 5.37 -18.65
CA ASP A 43 -25.18 6.09 -18.09
C ASP A 43 -26.54 5.47 -18.50
N THR A 44 -26.55 4.57 -19.50
CA THR A 44 -27.74 3.80 -19.89
C THR A 44 -27.59 2.30 -19.58
N ILE A 45 -26.70 1.59 -20.28
CA ILE A 45 -26.62 0.12 -20.24
C ILE A 45 -26.16 -0.39 -18.87
N TYR A 46 -25.01 0.10 -18.38
CA TYR A 46 -24.49 -0.27 -17.06
C TYR A 46 -25.41 0.19 -15.94
N ALA A 47 -25.84 1.45 -15.94
CA ALA A 47 -26.71 2.01 -14.92
C ALA A 47 -28.00 1.18 -14.75
N GLU A 48 -28.64 0.80 -15.86
CA GLU A 48 -29.86 0.00 -15.81
C GLU A 48 -29.59 -1.46 -15.39
N GLY A 49 -28.50 -2.06 -15.87
CA GLY A 49 -28.10 -3.42 -15.47
C GLY A 49 -27.75 -3.54 -13.98
N GLN A 50 -27.04 -2.55 -13.43
CA GLN A 50 -26.72 -2.48 -12.01
C GLN A 50 -27.99 -2.23 -11.17
N ARG A 51 -28.81 -1.25 -11.55
CA ARG A 51 -30.04 -0.90 -10.82
C ARG A 51 -30.97 -2.10 -10.69
N ARG A 52 -31.27 -2.78 -11.80
CA ARG A 52 -32.16 -3.97 -11.79
C ARG A 52 -31.66 -5.08 -10.88
N TYR A 53 -30.34 -5.31 -10.86
CA TYR A 53 -29.74 -6.30 -9.97
C TYR A 53 -29.86 -5.90 -8.51
N VAL A 54 -29.50 -4.66 -8.15
CA VAL A 54 -29.54 -4.20 -6.74
C VAL A 54 -30.98 -4.09 -6.21
N GLU A 55 -31.96 -3.74 -7.05
CA GLU A 55 -33.40 -3.75 -6.70
C GLU A 55 -33.94 -5.14 -6.36
N SER A 56 -33.24 -6.21 -6.76
CA SER A 56 -33.59 -7.58 -6.43
C SER A 56 -33.02 -8.05 -5.08
N LEU A 57 -32.01 -7.36 -4.52
CA LEU A 57 -31.32 -7.79 -3.31
C LEU A 57 -32.18 -7.68 -2.04
N SER A 58 -32.99 -6.63 -1.90
CA SER A 58 -33.90 -6.47 -0.77
C SER A 58 -35.03 -5.47 -1.05
N ALA A 59 -36.13 -5.59 -0.31
CA ALA A 59 -37.22 -4.61 -0.36
C ALA A 59 -36.75 -3.20 0.04
N TYR A 60 -35.81 -3.11 1.00
CA TYR A 60 -35.21 -1.85 1.41
C TYR A 60 -34.36 -1.22 0.30
N ALA A 61 -33.49 -1.99 -0.35
CA ALA A 61 -32.68 -1.51 -1.48
C ALA A 61 -33.56 -1.01 -2.63
N ARG A 62 -34.68 -1.68 -2.90
CA ARG A 62 -35.66 -1.23 -3.90
C ARG A 62 -36.28 0.11 -3.55
N GLN A 63 -36.64 0.33 -2.29
CA GLN A 63 -37.18 1.62 -1.83
C GLN A 63 -36.13 2.73 -1.95
N PHE A 64 -34.87 2.45 -1.60
CA PHE A 64 -33.79 3.43 -1.71
C PHE A 64 -33.49 3.80 -3.17
N LEU A 65 -33.41 2.79 -4.06
CA LEU A 65 -33.14 3.01 -5.48
C LEU A 65 -34.30 3.66 -6.23
N SER A 66 -35.54 3.53 -5.75
CA SER A 66 -36.69 4.20 -6.36
C SER A 66 -36.61 5.74 -6.30
N VAL A 67 -35.76 6.29 -5.43
CA VAL A 67 -35.51 7.74 -5.30
C VAL A 67 -34.42 8.22 -6.28
N MET A 68 -33.62 7.32 -6.85
CA MET A 68 -32.59 7.69 -7.83
C MET A 68 -33.21 7.94 -9.21
N GLU A 69 -32.62 8.89 -9.94
CA GLU A 69 -33.00 9.19 -11.31
C GLU A 69 -32.71 7.98 -12.21
N LYS A 70 -33.73 7.50 -12.93
CA LYS A 70 -33.59 6.38 -13.86
C LYS A 70 -32.99 6.87 -15.18
N PRO A 71 -32.18 6.04 -15.88
CA PRO A 71 -31.75 6.35 -17.23
C PRO A 71 -32.95 6.62 -18.15
N ASP A 72 -32.86 7.62 -19.03
CA ASP A 72 -33.91 7.95 -19.99
C ASP A 72 -33.87 6.97 -21.17
N VAL A 73 -34.68 5.92 -21.06
CA VAL A 73 -34.83 4.86 -22.07
C VAL A 73 -36.26 4.32 -22.02
N ASP A 74 -36.86 4.04 -23.18
CA ASP A 74 -38.23 3.51 -23.22
C ASP A 74 -38.26 2.06 -22.73
N HIS A 75 -37.35 1.25 -23.24
CA HIS A 75 -37.32 -0.17 -22.93
C HIS A 75 -35.94 -0.77 -23.09
N ILE A 76 -35.54 -1.64 -22.16
CA ILE A 76 -34.35 -2.47 -22.31
C ILE A 76 -34.64 -3.91 -21.86
N GLU A 77 -34.34 -4.87 -22.71
CA GLU A 77 -34.48 -6.32 -22.48
C GLU A 77 -33.17 -7.06 -22.67
N GLY A 78 -33.04 -8.24 -22.05
CA GLY A 78 -31.86 -9.09 -22.18
C GLY A 78 -30.65 -8.66 -21.36
N LEU A 79 -30.78 -7.65 -20.48
CA LEU A 79 -29.69 -7.20 -19.60
C LEU A 79 -29.27 -8.29 -18.63
N SER A 80 -27.95 -8.38 -18.44
CA SER A 80 -27.33 -9.17 -17.37
C SER A 80 -26.90 -8.24 -16.24
N PRO A 81 -26.64 -8.75 -15.01
CA PRO A 81 -26.02 -7.95 -13.97
C PRO A 81 -24.74 -7.29 -14.50
N ALA A 82 -24.62 -5.97 -14.29
CA ALA A 82 -23.58 -5.18 -14.92
C ALA A 82 -22.49 -4.77 -13.92
N ILE A 83 -21.23 -4.82 -14.36
CA ILE A 83 -20.07 -4.37 -13.59
C ILE A 83 -19.27 -3.38 -14.45
N SER A 84 -19.07 -2.15 -13.94
CA SER A 84 -18.23 -1.17 -14.62
C SER A 84 -16.77 -1.27 -14.18
N ILE A 85 -15.85 -1.05 -15.13
CA ILE A 85 -14.41 -0.95 -14.91
C ILE A 85 -13.93 0.38 -15.51
N GLU A 86 -14.14 1.45 -14.74
CA GLU A 86 -13.82 2.84 -15.09
C GLU A 86 -12.49 3.28 -14.45
N GLN A 87 -11.94 4.40 -14.93
CA GLN A 87 -10.75 5.06 -14.38
C GLN A 87 -11.01 5.91 -13.14
N LYS A 88 -12.20 5.81 -12.52
CA LYS A 88 -12.49 6.54 -11.28
C LYS A 88 -11.42 6.17 -10.25
N THR A 89 -10.76 7.21 -9.73
CA THR A 89 -9.68 7.07 -8.74
C THR A 89 -10.09 6.11 -7.64
N THR A 90 -9.30 5.06 -7.43
CA THR A 90 -9.46 4.15 -6.31
C THR A 90 -9.50 4.94 -5.00
N SER A 91 -10.30 4.46 -4.05
CA SER A 91 -10.45 5.05 -2.72
C SER A 91 -9.13 5.56 -2.15
N HIS A 92 -9.08 6.84 -1.76
CA HIS A 92 -7.94 7.50 -1.09
C HIS A 92 -7.81 7.03 0.36
N ASN A 93 -7.66 5.73 0.54
CA ASN A 93 -7.41 5.13 1.84
C ASN A 93 -5.92 4.75 1.92
N PRO A 94 -5.12 5.39 2.79
CA PRO A 94 -3.68 5.14 2.89
C PRO A 94 -3.36 3.70 3.35
N ARG A 95 -4.34 3.00 3.92
CA ARG A 95 -4.22 1.60 4.31
C ARG A 95 -4.42 0.63 3.14
N SER A 96 -4.96 1.08 2.01
CA SER A 96 -5.19 0.22 0.85
C SER A 96 -3.90 0.02 0.05
N THR A 97 -3.59 -1.23 -0.28
CA THR A 97 -2.47 -1.62 -1.16
C THR A 97 -2.97 -2.44 -2.34
N VAL A 98 -2.10 -2.67 -3.33
CA VAL A 98 -2.37 -3.59 -4.45
C VAL A 98 -2.80 -4.97 -3.91
N GLY A 99 -2.11 -5.49 -2.90
CA GLY A 99 -2.41 -6.79 -2.29
C GLY A 99 -3.79 -6.84 -1.62
N THR A 100 -4.26 -5.75 -1.01
CA THR A 100 -5.61 -5.73 -0.41
C THR A 100 -6.71 -5.58 -1.45
N ILE A 101 -6.50 -4.77 -2.50
CA ILE A 101 -7.50 -4.59 -3.58
C ILE A 101 -7.71 -5.88 -4.39
N THR A 102 -6.64 -6.66 -4.53
CA THR A 102 -6.64 -7.93 -5.27
C THR A 102 -7.03 -9.12 -4.40
N GLU A 103 -7.23 -8.91 -3.10
CA GLU A 103 -7.43 -9.92 -2.05
C GLU A 103 -6.30 -10.97 -1.96
N ILE A 104 -5.21 -10.81 -2.72
CA ILE A 104 -4.03 -11.68 -2.66
C ILE A 104 -3.45 -11.65 -1.25
N TYR A 105 -3.44 -10.47 -0.62
CA TYR A 105 -2.97 -10.31 0.75
C TYR A 105 -3.81 -11.13 1.74
N ASP A 106 -5.10 -11.32 1.51
CA ASP A 106 -5.94 -12.15 2.40
C ASP A 106 -5.62 -13.64 2.29
N TYR A 107 -5.33 -14.11 1.07
CA TYR A 107 -4.82 -15.47 0.87
C TYR A 107 -3.42 -15.64 1.45
N LEU A 108 -2.56 -14.63 1.35
CA LEU A 108 -1.25 -14.65 2.01
C LEU A 108 -1.41 -14.76 3.54
N ARG A 109 -2.29 -13.96 4.14
CA ARG A 109 -2.59 -14.06 5.59
C ARG A 109 -3.05 -15.45 5.98
N LEU A 110 -3.92 -16.07 5.18
CA LEU A 110 -4.38 -17.44 5.40
C LEU A 110 -3.23 -18.45 5.27
N LEU A 111 -2.37 -18.30 4.26
CA LEU A 111 -1.22 -19.16 4.01
C LEU A 111 -0.22 -19.10 5.17
N PHE A 112 0.16 -17.90 5.61
CA PHE A 112 1.10 -17.71 6.73
C PHE A 112 0.52 -18.21 8.06
N ALA A 113 -0.78 -18.07 8.29
CA ALA A 113 -1.44 -18.62 9.46
C ALA A 113 -1.44 -20.16 9.50
N ARG A 114 -1.63 -20.81 8.34
CA ARG A 114 -1.81 -22.28 8.27
C ARG A 114 -0.52 -23.06 8.01
N ALA A 115 0.42 -22.48 7.27
CA ALA A 115 1.64 -23.15 6.82
C ALA A 115 2.93 -22.44 7.28
N GLY A 116 2.82 -21.25 7.86
CA GLY A 116 3.97 -20.52 8.40
C GLY A 116 4.64 -21.24 9.56
N THR A 117 5.92 -20.95 9.72
CA THR A 117 6.71 -21.38 10.88
C THR A 117 7.20 -20.11 11.60
N PRO A 118 6.72 -19.84 12.82
CA PRO A 118 7.18 -18.69 13.58
C PRO A 118 8.63 -18.90 14.01
N ARG A 119 9.43 -17.84 14.03
CA ARG A 119 10.82 -17.85 14.48
C ARG A 119 11.00 -16.80 15.57
N CYS A 120 11.91 -17.05 16.50
CA CYS A 120 12.26 -16.07 17.53
C CYS A 120 12.90 -14.82 16.88
N PRO A 121 12.42 -13.59 17.18
CA PRO A 121 13.00 -12.37 16.61
C PRO A 121 14.47 -12.13 16.97
N GLU A 122 14.91 -12.63 18.12
CA GLU A 122 16.28 -12.44 18.61
C GLU A 122 17.21 -13.60 18.21
N HIS A 123 16.72 -14.84 18.29
CA HIS A 123 17.55 -16.04 18.13
C HIS A 123 17.38 -16.73 16.77
N GLY A 124 16.35 -16.40 16.00
CA GLY A 124 16.07 -17.01 14.69
C GLY A 124 15.56 -18.46 14.73
N ASN A 125 15.58 -19.12 15.89
CA ASN A 125 15.14 -20.51 16.06
C ASN A 125 13.64 -20.67 15.77
N PRO A 126 13.21 -21.79 15.15
CA PRO A 126 11.80 -22.08 14.93
C PRO A 126 11.09 -22.27 16.26
N LEU A 127 9.92 -21.65 16.37
CA LEU A 127 9.00 -21.80 17.49
C LEU A 127 8.02 -22.91 17.08
N GLU A 128 8.11 -24.06 17.75
CA GLU A 128 7.21 -25.18 17.54
C GLU A 128 6.36 -25.41 18.78
N ALA A 129 5.04 -25.29 18.62
CA ALA A 129 4.10 -25.78 19.61
C ALA A 129 3.87 -27.28 19.36
N ARG A 130 3.97 -28.10 20.41
CA ARG A 130 3.65 -29.54 20.36
C ARG A 130 2.50 -29.82 21.31
N THR A 131 1.62 -30.74 20.92
CA THR A 131 0.58 -31.23 21.83
C THR A 131 1.17 -32.22 22.83
N ILE A 132 0.52 -32.39 23.98
CA ILE A 132 0.98 -33.36 25.00
C ILE A 132 1.15 -34.75 24.37
N SER A 133 0.21 -35.20 23.54
CA SER A 133 0.33 -36.49 22.83
C SER A 133 1.57 -36.58 21.96
N GLN A 134 1.93 -35.53 21.23
CA GLN A 134 3.15 -35.51 20.40
C GLN A 134 4.43 -35.53 21.26
N MET A 135 4.42 -34.85 22.40
CA MET A 135 5.54 -34.89 23.35
C MET A 135 5.71 -36.31 23.92
N VAL A 136 4.62 -36.95 24.31
CA VAL A 136 4.61 -38.35 24.79
C VAL A 136 5.15 -39.29 23.70
N ASP A 137 4.61 -39.22 22.49
CA ASP A 137 5.03 -40.06 21.36
C ASP A 137 6.53 -39.93 21.08
N GLN A 138 7.07 -38.71 21.16
CA GLN A 138 8.49 -38.46 20.93
C GLN A 138 9.38 -38.99 22.06
N ILE A 139 8.95 -38.88 23.32
CA ILE A 139 9.68 -39.45 24.45
C ILE A 139 9.65 -40.99 24.40
N LEU A 140 8.51 -41.59 24.02
CA LEU A 140 8.37 -43.04 23.87
C LEU A 140 9.13 -43.61 22.66
N ALA A 141 9.52 -42.77 21.69
CA ALA A 141 10.36 -43.15 20.55
C ALA A 141 11.85 -43.27 20.90
N LEU A 142 12.27 -42.85 22.11
CA LEU A 142 13.65 -43.00 22.58
C LEU A 142 13.98 -44.47 22.93
N PRO A 143 15.27 -44.86 22.98
CA PRO A 143 15.67 -46.22 23.32
C PRO A 143 15.12 -46.69 24.68
N GLU A 144 14.65 -47.93 24.73
CA GLU A 144 14.10 -48.52 25.96
C GLU A 144 15.17 -48.58 27.06
N GLY A 145 14.80 -48.22 28.29
CA GLY A 145 15.68 -48.27 29.46
C GLY A 145 16.42 -46.97 29.79
N GLU A 146 16.41 -45.98 28.89
CA GLU A 146 16.98 -44.64 29.11
C GLU A 146 16.37 -43.96 30.34
N LYS A 147 17.21 -43.40 31.22
CA LYS A 147 16.77 -42.71 32.44
C LYS A 147 16.63 -41.22 32.18
N LEU A 148 15.42 -40.71 32.26
CA LEU A 148 15.09 -39.32 31.99
C LEU A 148 14.45 -38.66 33.21
N MET A 149 14.62 -37.34 33.32
CA MET A 149 13.89 -36.50 34.25
C MET A 149 13.11 -35.42 33.51
N LEU A 150 11.86 -35.20 33.93
CA LEU A 150 10.99 -34.17 33.40
C LEU A 150 11.09 -32.93 34.29
N LEU A 151 11.42 -31.81 33.67
CA LEU A 151 11.73 -30.55 34.32
C LEU A 151 10.75 -29.47 33.87
N ALA A 152 10.19 -28.75 34.84
CA ALA A 152 9.38 -27.57 34.61
C ALA A 152 10.24 -26.32 34.90
N PRO A 153 10.72 -25.59 33.89
CA PRO A 153 11.50 -24.38 34.09
C PRO A 153 10.61 -23.24 34.58
N VAL A 154 10.65 -22.97 35.88
CA VAL A 154 9.80 -21.95 36.52
C VAL A 154 10.47 -20.57 36.42
N ILE A 155 11.80 -20.53 36.51
CA ILE A 155 12.61 -19.33 36.34
C ILE A 155 13.80 -19.65 35.44
N ALA A 156 14.08 -18.78 34.46
CA ALA A 156 15.26 -18.85 33.62
C ALA A 156 16.01 -17.51 33.64
N GLU A 157 17.28 -17.52 34.02
CA GLU A 157 18.20 -16.37 33.94
C GLU A 157 17.69 -15.07 34.60
N ARG A 158 16.96 -15.16 35.72
CA ARG A 158 16.44 -13.99 36.45
C ARG A 158 17.18 -13.75 37.76
N LYS A 159 17.44 -12.47 38.05
CA LYS A 159 18.03 -12.05 39.32
C LYS A 159 17.02 -12.11 40.46
N GLY A 160 17.49 -12.52 41.65
CA GLY A 160 16.68 -12.54 42.87
C GLY A 160 16.92 -13.77 43.72
N GLU A 161 16.54 -13.69 45.00
CA GLU A 161 16.75 -14.76 45.98
C GLU A 161 15.69 -15.87 45.89
N HIS A 162 14.54 -15.59 45.25
CA HIS A 162 13.45 -16.55 44.92
C HIS A 162 12.94 -17.45 46.08
N HIS A 163 13.22 -17.13 47.34
CA HIS A 163 12.80 -17.93 48.52
C HIS A 163 11.31 -18.24 48.55
N LYS A 164 10.47 -17.26 48.21
CA LYS A 164 9.02 -17.42 48.17
C LYS A 164 8.60 -18.50 47.15
N LEU A 165 9.20 -18.48 45.96
CA LEU A 165 8.94 -19.45 44.90
C LEU A 165 9.34 -20.87 45.33
N LEU A 166 10.50 -21.03 45.96
CA LEU A 166 10.98 -22.31 46.45
C LEU A 166 10.07 -22.88 47.54
N SER A 167 9.58 -22.01 48.45
CA SER A 167 8.59 -22.41 49.46
C SER A 167 7.23 -22.79 48.87
N GLU A 168 6.79 -22.09 47.81
CA GLU A 168 5.55 -22.40 47.09
C GLU A 168 5.64 -23.74 46.36
N LEU A 169 6.78 -24.04 45.74
CA LEU A 169 7.04 -25.33 45.11
C LEU A 169 7.04 -26.48 46.14
N ASN A 170 7.67 -26.28 47.30
CA ASN A 170 7.65 -27.28 48.37
C ASN A 170 6.22 -27.49 48.91
N ALA A 171 5.46 -26.41 49.12
CA ALA A 171 4.07 -26.46 49.57
C ALA A 171 3.13 -27.16 48.56
N GLN A 172 3.44 -27.09 47.26
CA GLN A 172 2.73 -27.81 46.19
C GLN A 172 3.11 -29.30 46.11
N GLY A 173 4.06 -29.77 46.93
CA GLY A 173 4.45 -31.17 47.03
C GLY A 173 5.64 -31.56 46.16
N PHE A 174 6.35 -30.61 45.54
CA PHE A 174 7.59 -30.90 44.83
C PHE A 174 8.73 -31.11 45.82
N ILE A 175 9.47 -32.22 45.68
CA ILE A 175 10.56 -32.59 46.61
C ILE A 175 11.92 -32.06 46.13
N ARG A 176 12.11 -31.92 44.81
CA ARG A 176 13.41 -31.58 44.21
C ARG A 176 13.28 -30.53 43.13
N ALA A 177 14.29 -29.67 43.03
CA ALA A 177 14.46 -28.73 41.93
C ALA A 177 15.92 -28.74 41.46
N ARG A 178 16.12 -28.50 40.17
CA ARG A 178 17.42 -28.20 39.61
C ARG A 178 17.62 -26.68 39.61
N ILE A 179 18.61 -26.22 40.37
CA ILE A 179 18.92 -24.81 40.55
C ILE A 179 20.35 -24.58 40.08
N ASP A 180 20.53 -23.71 39.09
CA ASP A 180 21.82 -23.41 38.45
C ASP A 180 22.61 -24.67 38.02
N GLY A 181 21.87 -25.68 37.53
CA GLY A 181 22.42 -26.94 37.05
C GLY A 181 22.62 -28.02 38.11
N ALA A 182 22.54 -27.69 39.40
CA ALA A 182 22.66 -28.65 40.50
C ALA A 182 21.28 -29.07 41.04
N ILE A 183 21.13 -30.36 41.41
CA ILE A 183 19.88 -30.88 41.97
C ILE A 183 19.88 -30.67 43.48
N HIS A 184 18.86 -29.99 43.99
CA HIS A 184 18.66 -29.71 45.40
C HIS A 184 17.32 -30.25 45.89
N GLU A 185 17.26 -30.65 47.17
CA GLU A 185 16.00 -30.99 47.84
C GLU A 185 15.36 -29.71 48.37
N LEU A 186 14.06 -29.53 48.11
CA LEU A 186 13.33 -28.28 48.41
C LEU A 186 13.08 -28.05 49.91
N ASP A 187 13.31 -29.07 50.74
CA ASP A 187 13.33 -28.95 52.20
C ASP A 187 14.60 -28.21 52.71
N GLN A 188 15.68 -28.25 51.92
CA GLN A 188 16.94 -27.56 52.20
C GLN A 188 17.46 -26.86 50.93
N PRO A 189 16.75 -25.81 50.45
CA PRO A 189 17.17 -25.10 49.25
C PRO A 189 18.48 -24.33 49.49
N PRO A 190 19.33 -24.17 48.47
CA PRO A 190 20.52 -23.34 48.56
C PRO A 190 20.15 -21.86 48.76
N GLU A 191 21.01 -21.09 49.43
CA GLU A 191 20.87 -19.63 49.46
C GLU A 191 21.24 -19.05 48.09
N LEU A 192 20.32 -18.28 47.50
CA LEU A 192 20.49 -17.63 46.19
C LEU A 192 20.83 -16.16 46.39
N GLU A 193 21.72 -15.63 45.56
CA GLU A 193 22.21 -14.25 45.69
C GLU A 193 21.31 -13.26 44.93
N LEU A 194 20.88 -12.17 45.59
CA LEU A 194 20.00 -11.15 45.01
C LEU A 194 20.47 -10.57 43.67
N HIS A 195 21.79 -10.45 43.47
CA HIS A 195 22.39 -9.77 42.31
C HIS A 195 22.85 -10.70 41.18
N LYS A 196 22.85 -12.02 41.41
CA LYS A 196 23.17 -13.02 40.38
C LYS A 196 21.90 -13.50 39.69
N LYS A 197 22.04 -13.90 38.43
CA LYS A 197 20.95 -14.53 37.69
C LYS A 197 20.91 -16.00 38.07
N HIS A 198 19.70 -16.50 38.30
CA HIS A 198 19.46 -17.89 38.69
C HIS A 198 18.46 -18.53 37.73
N THR A 199 18.61 -19.85 37.54
CA THR A 199 17.69 -20.71 36.78
C THR A 199 17.16 -21.79 37.70
N ILE A 200 15.84 -21.88 37.84
CA ILE A 200 15.14 -22.79 38.76
C ILE A 200 14.15 -23.64 37.97
N GLU A 201 14.34 -24.96 38.03
CA GLU A 201 13.54 -25.93 37.30
C GLU A 201 13.02 -26.99 38.28
N ALA A 202 11.71 -27.10 38.45
CA ALA A 202 11.13 -28.11 39.33
C ALA A 202 11.19 -29.50 38.66
N ILE A 203 11.60 -30.52 39.41
CA ILE A 203 11.62 -31.91 38.91
C ILE A 203 10.23 -32.50 39.11
N VAL A 204 9.49 -32.69 38.02
CA VAL A 204 8.09 -33.14 38.06
C VAL A 204 7.99 -34.67 38.04
N ASP A 205 8.78 -35.35 37.21
CA ASP A 205 8.84 -36.81 37.18
C ASP A 205 10.25 -37.32 36.85
N ARG A 206 10.54 -38.56 37.25
CA ARG A 206 11.75 -39.31 36.92
C ARG A 206 11.34 -40.71 36.48
N PHE A 207 11.71 -41.09 35.28
CA PHE A 207 11.24 -42.33 34.67
C PHE A 207 12.31 -42.98 33.80
N LYS A 208 12.07 -44.27 33.50
CA LYS A 208 12.83 -45.02 32.49
C LYS A 208 11.93 -45.22 31.28
N VAL A 209 12.42 -44.99 30.06
CA VAL A 209 11.60 -45.17 28.85
C VAL A 209 11.12 -46.61 28.75
N ARG A 210 9.79 -46.79 28.69
CA ARG A 210 9.06 -48.06 28.49
C ARG A 210 7.76 -47.79 27.74
N HIS A 211 7.28 -48.76 26.98
CA HIS A 211 6.08 -48.61 26.15
C HIS A 211 4.77 -48.42 26.93
N ASP A 212 4.71 -48.78 28.21
CA ASP A 212 3.51 -48.71 29.06
C ASP A 212 3.33 -47.35 29.77
N LEU A 213 4.29 -46.43 29.66
CA LEU A 213 4.33 -45.19 30.44
C LEU A 213 3.48 -44.04 29.90
N GLY A 214 2.82 -44.20 28.75
CA GLY A 214 2.19 -43.09 28.03
C GLY A 214 1.21 -42.24 28.85
N LEU A 215 0.33 -42.88 29.66
CA LEU A 215 -0.68 -42.17 30.44
C LEU A 215 -0.05 -41.33 31.58
N ARG A 216 0.89 -41.92 32.32
CA ARG A 216 1.64 -41.23 33.38
C ARG A 216 2.49 -40.07 32.84
N LEU A 217 3.13 -40.29 31.69
CA LEU A 217 3.92 -39.27 31.00
C LEU A 217 3.04 -38.08 30.59
N ALA A 218 1.83 -38.33 30.10
CA ALA A 218 0.88 -37.29 29.75
C ALA A 218 0.49 -36.41 30.96
N GLU A 219 0.14 -37.03 32.09
CA GLU A 219 -0.21 -36.32 33.34
C GLU A 219 0.98 -35.50 33.88
N SER A 220 2.19 -36.07 33.80
CA SER A 220 3.42 -35.39 34.25
C SER A 220 3.76 -34.20 33.35
N LEU A 221 3.61 -34.36 32.03
CA LEU A 221 3.77 -33.27 31.05
C LEU A 221 2.74 -32.16 31.28
N GLU A 222 1.48 -32.51 31.51
CA GLU A 222 0.42 -31.54 31.81
C GLU A 222 0.74 -30.73 33.08
N THR A 223 1.18 -31.42 34.15
CA THR A 223 1.59 -30.78 35.40
C THR A 223 2.77 -29.85 35.18
N ALA A 224 3.80 -30.31 34.45
CA ALA A 224 5.00 -29.53 34.19
C ALA A 224 4.73 -28.30 33.31
N LEU A 225 3.87 -28.44 32.29
CA LEU A 225 3.45 -27.32 31.43
C LEU A 225 2.62 -26.29 32.19
N ASN A 226 1.70 -26.72 33.06
CA ASN A 226 0.92 -25.80 33.89
C ASN A 226 1.79 -25.02 34.88
N LEU A 227 2.82 -25.67 35.43
CA LEU A 227 3.73 -25.06 36.40
C LEU A 227 4.67 -24.01 35.76
N SER A 228 5.16 -24.27 34.55
CA SER A 228 6.13 -23.41 33.85
C SER A 228 5.50 -22.36 32.91
N GLY A 229 4.18 -22.38 32.72
CA GLY A 229 3.49 -21.55 31.74
C GLY A 229 3.66 -22.03 30.28
N GLY A 230 3.89 -23.34 30.09
CA GLY A 230 3.86 -23.99 28.78
C GLY A 230 5.22 -24.43 28.23
N LEU A 231 6.25 -24.58 29.06
CA LEU A 231 7.58 -25.09 28.69
C LEU A 231 7.94 -26.34 29.50
N VAL A 232 8.63 -27.29 28.89
CA VAL A 232 9.12 -28.49 29.57
C VAL A 232 10.50 -28.81 29.05
N ARG A 233 11.37 -29.33 29.92
CA ARG A 233 12.66 -29.88 29.52
C ARG A 233 12.74 -31.34 29.95
N VAL A 234 13.33 -32.18 29.11
CA VAL A 234 13.62 -33.57 29.41
C VAL A 234 15.13 -33.74 29.35
N ALA A 235 15.71 -34.03 30.52
CA ALA A 235 17.15 -34.19 30.68
C ALA A 235 17.52 -35.66 30.94
N TRP A 236 18.68 -36.07 30.45
CA TRP A 236 19.24 -37.41 30.70
C TRP A 236 19.86 -37.46 32.09
N MET A 237 19.50 -38.49 32.86
CA MET A 237 20.01 -38.66 34.21
C MET A 237 21.45 -39.19 34.24
N ASP A 238 21.79 -40.07 33.29
CA ASP A 238 23.08 -40.74 33.24
C ASP A 238 24.10 -39.97 32.36
N GLU A 239 23.63 -39.06 31.50
CA GLU A 239 24.44 -38.23 30.58
C GLU A 239 24.09 -36.73 30.71
N PRO A 240 24.51 -36.04 31.78
CA PRO A 240 24.11 -34.66 32.05
C PRO A 240 24.67 -33.62 31.06
N GLU A 241 25.67 -33.97 30.25
CA GLU A 241 26.21 -33.09 29.19
C GLU A 241 25.47 -33.23 27.84
N ARG A 242 24.54 -34.18 27.72
CA ARG A 242 23.77 -34.37 26.50
C ARG A 242 22.72 -33.28 26.35
N GLU A 243 22.53 -32.80 25.11
CA GLU A 243 21.56 -31.74 24.80
C GLU A 243 20.14 -32.16 25.15
N GLU A 244 19.48 -31.38 26.02
CA GLU A 244 18.14 -31.64 26.55
C GLU A 244 17.03 -31.50 25.50
N LEU A 245 15.98 -32.31 25.61
CA LEU A 245 14.78 -32.10 24.78
C LEU A 245 13.92 -31.01 25.42
N VAL A 246 13.67 -29.94 24.67
CA VAL A 246 12.75 -28.88 25.10
C VAL A 246 11.44 -29.02 24.35
N PHE A 247 10.33 -29.05 25.09
CA PHE A 247 8.99 -29.00 24.53
C PHE A 247 8.28 -27.73 24.96
N SER A 248 7.44 -27.17 24.08
CA SER A 248 6.54 -26.09 24.44
C SER A 248 5.12 -26.40 23.96
N ALA A 249 4.15 -26.15 24.84
CA ALA A 249 2.72 -26.17 24.49
C ALA A 249 2.31 -24.91 23.72
N ASN A 250 3.10 -23.84 23.83
CA ASN A 250 2.92 -22.57 23.16
C ASN A 250 4.01 -22.38 22.08
N PHE A 251 3.86 -21.40 21.20
CA PHE A 251 4.95 -21.01 20.31
C PHE A 251 6.01 -20.21 21.09
N ALA A 252 6.79 -20.86 21.94
CA ALA A 252 7.75 -20.20 22.84
C ALA A 252 9.22 -20.53 22.51
N CYS A 253 10.08 -19.54 22.70
CA CYS A 253 11.52 -19.64 22.52
C CYS A 253 12.15 -20.24 23.78
N ALA A 254 12.92 -21.31 23.62
CA ALA A 254 13.61 -21.98 24.72
C ALA A 254 14.72 -21.13 25.38
N VAL A 255 15.20 -20.08 24.70
CA VAL A 255 16.34 -19.26 25.15
C VAL A 255 15.89 -17.99 25.88
N CYS A 256 15.04 -17.16 25.26
CA CYS A 256 14.60 -15.90 25.85
C CYS A 256 13.16 -15.90 26.40
N GLY A 257 12.44 -17.01 26.28
CA GLY A 257 11.05 -17.11 26.75
C GLY A 257 10.04 -16.32 25.91
N TYR A 258 10.46 -15.74 24.77
CA TYR A 258 9.54 -15.09 23.84
C TYR A 258 8.46 -16.06 23.38
N SER A 259 7.19 -15.74 23.60
CA SER A 259 6.06 -16.59 23.21
C SER A 259 5.08 -15.89 22.28
N LEU A 260 4.43 -16.68 21.44
CA LEU A 260 3.41 -16.24 20.51
C LEU A 260 2.08 -16.96 20.79
N PRO A 261 0.94 -16.26 20.65
CA PRO A 261 -0.37 -16.91 20.59
C PRO A 261 -0.51 -17.73 19.29
N GLU A 262 -1.61 -18.47 19.16
CA GLU A 262 -1.89 -19.24 17.95
C GLU A 262 -1.85 -18.36 16.69
N LEU A 263 -1.30 -18.91 15.60
CA LEU A 263 -1.18 -18.22 14.32
C LEU A 263 -2.53 -18.11 13.64
N GLU A 264 -3.21 -17.00 13.86
CA GLU A 264 -4.47 -16.68 13.19
C GLU A 264 -4.28 -15.69 12.03
N PRO A 265 -5.10 -15.74 10.96
CA PRO A 265 -5.01 -14.81 9.83
C PRO A 265 -5.12 -13.31 10.21
N ARG A 266 -5.72 -12.98 11.35
CA ARG A 266 -5.81 -11.59 11.86
C ARG A 266 -4.45 -11.05 12.33
N LEU A 267 -3.53 -11.91 12.77
CA LEU A 267 -2.17 -11.51 13.17
C LEU A 267 -1.39 -10.90 11.99
N PHE A 268 -1.70 -11.34 10.77
CA PHE A 268 -1.05 -10.86 9.54
C PHE A 268 -1.77 -9.66 8.90
N SER A 269 -2.77 -9.10 9.55
CA SER A 269 -3.51 -7.93 9.05
C SER A 269 -2.99 -6.65 9.69
N PHE A 270 -2.46 -5.73 8.88
CA PHE A 270 -2.14 -4.38 9.33
C PHE A 270 -3.38 -3.48 9.51
N ASN A 271 -4.56 -3.95 9.12
CA ASN A 271 -5.84 -3.28 9.39
C ASN A 271 -6.46 -3.73 10.73
N ASN A 272 -5.87 -4.72 11.39
CA ASN A 272 -6.32 -5.20 12.69
C ASN A 272 -5.28 -4.83 13.76
N PRO A 273 -5.68 -4.22 14.90
CA PRO A 273 -4.75 -3.85 15.97
C PRO A 273 -3.89 -5.02 16.48
N VAL A 274 -4.37 -6.26 16.39
CA VAL A 274 -3.61 -7.46 16.79
C VAL A 274 -2.36 -7.65 15.92
N GLY A 275 -2.45 -7.36 14.62
CA GLY A 275 -1.36 -7.56 13.65
C GLY A 275 -0.61 -6.29 13.28
N ALA A 276 -1.22 -5.12 13.50
CA ALA A 276 -0.67 -3.83 13.12
C ALA A 276 0.58 -3.45 13.95
N CYS A 277 1.51 -2.75 13.32
CA CYS A 277 2.61 -2.09 14.03
C CYS A 277 2.04 -1.07 15.01
N SER A 278 2.44 -1.14 16.29
CA SER A 278 1.96 -0.26 17.35
C SER A 278 2.40 1.20 17.20
N GLN A 279 3.52 1.47 16.52
CA GLN A 279 4.04 2.83 16.36
C GLN A 279 3.30 3.63 15.29
N CYS A 280 3.04 3.01 14.13
CA CYS A 280 2.37 3.66 13.00
C CYS A 280 0.91 3.22 12.82
N ASP A 281 0.37 2.45 13.77
CA ASP A 281 -0.99 1.86 13.72
C ASP A 281 -1.29 1.15 12.38
N GLY A 282 -0.29 0.45 11.83
CA GLY A 282 -0.44 -0.26 10.55
C GLY A 282 -0.43 0.60 9.27
N LEU A 283 -0.11 1.89 9.35
CA LEU A 283 0.08 2.74 8.16
C LEU A 283 1.38 2.43 7.40
N GLY A 284 2.43 2.02 8.12
CA GLY A 284 3.78 1.78 7.58
C GLY A 284 4.61 3.04 7.40
N VAL A 285 3.99 4.21 7.44
CA VAL A 285 4.65 5.51 7.33
C VAL A 285 4.38 6.34 8.58
N GLU A 286 5.34 7.20 8.91
CA GLU A 286 5.18 8.23 9.92
C GLU A 286 5.20 9.60 9.25
N GLN A 287 4.22 10.42 9.63
CA GLN A 287 4.17 11.83 9.26
C GLN A 287 5.06 12.62 10.21
N PHE A 288 5.93 13.44 9.64
CA PHE A 288 6.79 14.33 10.40
C PHE A 288 6.89 15.68 9.70
N PHE A 289 7.18 16.74 10.45
CA PHE A 289 7.46 18.03 9.87
C PHE A 289 8.87 18.03 9.31
N ASP A 290 8.96 18.24 8.01
CA ASP A 290 10.21 18.18 7.27
C ASP A 290 10.99 19.50 7.43
N PRO A 291 12.18 19.47 8.05
CA PRO A 291 12.99 20.68 8.23
C PRO A 291 13.25 21.43 6.93
N GLU A 292 13.45 20.71 5.82
CA GLU A 292 13.73 21.31 4.52
C GLU A 292 12.50 22.02 3.95
N ARG A 293 11.30 21.52 4.22
CA ARG A 293 10.05 22.19 3.83
C ARG A 293 9.71 23.37 4.74
N VAL A 294 10.02 23.27 6.02
CA VAL A 294 9.79 24.34 7.01
C VAL A 294 10.71 25.53 6.71
N VAL A 295 11.97 25.28 6.35
CA VAL A 295 12.94 26.30 5.94
C VAL A 295 12.88 26.49 4.42
N ALA A 296 11.81 27.12 3.97
CA ALA A 296 11.51 27.30 2.55
C ALA A 296 12.59 28.08 1.76
N HIS A 297 13.32 28.99 2.40
CA HIS A 297 14.33 29.83 1.77
C HIS A 297 15.65 29.87 2.57
N PRO A 298 16.54 28.87 2.40
CA PRO A 298 17.80 28.78 3.16
C PRO A 298 18.79 29.94 2.92
N HIS A 299 18.67 30.62 1.78
CA HIS A 299 19.50 31.78 1.42
C HIS A 299 19.05 33.09 2.10
N LEU A 300 17.86 33.10 2.71
CA LEU A 300 17.38 34.23 3.51
C LEU A 300 17.75 34.03 4.98
N SER A 301 17.78 35.12 5.73
CA SER A 301 17.90 35.07 7.19
C SER A 301 16.55 34.74 7.85
N LEU A 302 16.58 34.34 9.12
CA LEU A 302 15.34 34.14 9.89
C LEU A 302 14.50 35.42 9.95
N ALA A 303 15.16 36.57 10.11
CA ALA A 303 14.49 37.87 10.10
C ALA A 303 13.83 38.20 8.76
N ALA A 304 14.41 37.74 7.65
CA ALA A 304 13.94 37.99 6.28
C ALA A 304 12.93 36.95 5.77
N GLY A 305 12.61 35.92 6.54
CA GLY A 305 11.58 34.93 6.18
C GLY A 305 12.10 33.58 5.72
N ALA A 306 13.28 33.13 6.19
CA ALA A 306 13.76 31.76 5.96
C ALA A 306 12.72 30.70 6.40
N VAL A 307 12.02 30.95 7.51
CA VAL A 307 10.88 30.16 7.98
C VAL A 307 9.63 31.04 7.98
N ARG A 308 8.60 30.62 7.24
CA ARG A 308 7.36 31.39 7.09
C ARG A 308 6.66 31.59 8.45
N GLY A 309 6.33 32.84 8.75
CA GLY A 309 5.62 33.22 10.00
C GLY A 309 6.51 33.34 11.24
N TRP A 310 7.80 33.03 11.13
CA TRP A 310 8.83 33.23 12.17
C TRP A 310 9.76 34.41 11.84
N ASP A 311 9.26 35.36 11.05
CA ASP A 311 9.97 36.53 10.55
C ASP A 311 9.53 37.83 11.26
N ARG A 312 10.08 38.98 10.83
CA ARG A 312 9.74 40.30 11.37
C ARG A 312 8.25 40.66 11.28
N ARG A 313 7.47 40.03 10.40
CA ARG A 313 6.03 40.28 10.27
C ARG A 313 5.26 39.72 11.47
N ASN A 314 5.80 38.70 12.12
CA ASN A 314 5.26 38.16 13.37
C ASN A 314 6.12 38.61 14.57
N ALA A 315 5.72 39.73 15.17
CA ALA A 315 6.44 40.34 16.28
C ALA A 315 6.65 39.39 17.46
N TYR A 316 5.73 38.46 17.72
CA TYR A 316 5.85 37.50 18.82
C TYR A 316 7.00 36.50 18.58
N TYR A 317 6.97 35.77 17.46
CA TYR A 317 8.00 34.77 17.14
C TYR A 317 9.37 35.41 16.87
N PHE A 318 9.41 36.59 16.25
CA PHE A 318 10.67 37.28 16.01
C PHE A 318 11.38 37.68 17.32
N GLN A 319 10.65 38.05 18.36
CA GLN A 319 11.24 38.37 19.67
C GLN A 319 11.81 37.14 20.37
N LEU A 320 11.17 35.97 20.19
CA LEU A 320 11.73 34.70 20.65
C LEU A 320 13.09 34.43 19.98
N ILE A 321 13.18 34.59 18.65
CA ILE A 321 14.43 34.41 17.90
C ILE A 321 15.49 35.41 18.37
N ARG A 322 15.15 36.68 18.60
CA ARG A 322 16.12 37.68 19.12
C ARG A 322 16.64 37.33 20.51
N SER A 323 15.78 36.82 21.38
CA SER A 323 16.19 36.37 22.72
C SER A 323 17.13 35.15 22.62
N LEU A 324 16.83 34.23 21.70
CA LEU A 324 17.67 33.06 21.41
C LEU A 324 19.03 33.47 20.84
N ALA A 325 19.05 34.42 19.90
CA ALA A 325 20.23 35.03 19.28
C ALA A 325 21.15 35.65 20.34
N LYS A 326 20.58 36.39 21.30
CA LYS A 326 21.32 36.97 22.42
C LYS A 326 21.91 35.92 23.35
N HIS A 327 21.18 34.84 23.61
CA HIS A 327 21.63 33.78 24.54
C HIS A 327 22.74 32.91 23.95
N TYR A 328 22.60 32.46 22.71
CA TYR A 328 23.58 31.58 22.05
C TYR A 328 24.63 32.33 21.22
N GLY A 329 24.51 33.65 21.07
CA GLY A 329 25.51 34.48 20.39
C GLY A 329 25.55 34.30 18.88
N PHE A 330 24.39 34.14 18.22
CA PHE A 330 24.29 34.15 16.76
C PHE A 330 23.53 35.39 16.27
N ASP A 331 23.72 35.77 15.01
CA ASP A 331 23.00 36.88 14.40
C ASP A 331 21.77 36.38 13.63
N ALA A 332 20.60 36.95 13.96
CA ALA A 332 19.32 36.62 13.31
C ALA A 332 19.22 37.12 11.86
N GLU A 333 20.13 38.00 11.44
CA GLU A 333 20.25 38.52 10.07
C GLU A 333 21.18 37.66 9.19
N THR A 334 21.89 36.68 9.76
CA THR A 334 22.71 35.75 8.97
C THR A 334 21.82 34.84 8.12
N PRO A 335 22.14 34.59 6.84
CA PRO A 335 21.45 33.60 6.02
C PRO A 335 21.40 32.23 6.70
N TRP A 336 20.29 31.51 6.59
CA TRP A 336 20.08 30.25 7.31
C TRP A 336 21.16 29.20 6.99
N GLN A 337 21.56 29.10 5.72
CA GLN A 337 22.60 28.18 5.26
C GLN A 337 23.99 28.43 5.88
N ASP A 338 24.26 29.65 6.34
CA ASP A 338 25.54 30.06 6.92
C ASP A 338 25.53 29.93 8.46
N LEU A 339 24.38 29.59 9.06
CA LEU A 339 24.28 29.38 10.51
C LEU A 339 24.98 28.08 10.94
N PRO A 340 25.67 28.07 12.11
CA PRO A 340 26.25 26.85 12.64
C PRO A 340 25.20 25.74 12.86
N ALA A 341 25.54 24.51 12.49
CA ALA A 341 24.62 23.36 12.58
C ALA A 341 24.05 23.11 14.00
N LYS A 342 24.78 23.49 15.05
CA LYS A 342 24.30 23.43 16.44
C LYS A 342 23.15 24.41 16.67
N ILE A 343 23.24 25.62 16.13
CA ILE A 343 22.23 26.68 16.28
C ILE A 343 20.99 26.32 15.48
N SER A 344 21.14 25.90 14.23
CA SER A 344 19.99 25.48 13.40
C SER A 344 19.20 24.34 14.07
N LYS A 345 19.90 23.36 14.69
CA LYS A 345 19.26 22.29 15.45
C LYS A 345 18.48 22.80 16.67
N ILE A 346 19.04 23.76 17.43
CA ILE A 346 18.35 24.36 18.58
C ILE A 346 17.11 25.14 18.13
N ILE A 347 17.20 25.86 17.00
CA ILE A 347 16.07 26.62 16.47
C ILE A 347 14.94 25.68 16.01
N LEU A 348 15.28 24.56 15.37
CA LEU A 348 14.28 23.60 14.89
C LEU A 348 13.67 22.76 16.02
N TYR A 349 14.49 22.19 16.91
CA TYR A 349 14.07 21.17 17.87
C TYR A 349 14.07 21.62 19.34
N GLY A 350 14.50 22.86 19.61
CA GLY A 350 14.45 23.47 20.93
C GLY A 350 15.76 23.38 21.72
N SER A 351 15.77 24.02 22.89
CA SER A 351 16.92 24.07 23.82
C SER A 351 16.95 22.89 24.80
N GLY A 352 16.04 21.92 24.66
CA GLY A 352 15.92 20.77 25.55
C GLY A 352 15.51 21.20 26.97
N ARG A 353 16.42 21.05 27.95
CA ARG A 353 16.20 21.44 29.35
C ARG A 353 16.80 22.80 29.72
N GLU A 354 17.52 23.43 28.80
CA GLU A 354 18.18 24.70 29.06
C GLU A 354 17.16 25.84 29.11
N GLN A 355 17.18 26.58 30.22
CA GLN A 355 16.26 27.68 30.51
C GLN A 355 16.79 28.98 29.90
N ILE A 356 15.98 29.63 29.07
CA ILE A 356 16.35 30.85 28.37
C ILE A 356 15.41 31.99 28.81
N ALA A 357 15.99 33.17 29.03
CA ALA A 357 15.22 34.37 29.37
C ALA A 357 14.64 35.00 28.09
N PHE A 358 13.31 34.94 27.95
CA PHE A 358 12.57 35.53 26.83
C PHE A 358 11.91 36.85 27.25
N SER A 359 12.08 37.88 26.42
CA SER A 359 11.42 39.17 26.59
C SER A 359 10.23 39.29 25.65
N TYR A 360 9.03 39.45 26.22
CA TYR A 360 7.78 39.63 25.50
C TYR A 360 7.29 41.08 25.60
N PHE A 361 6.64 41.57 24.55
CA PHE A 361 5.94 42.86 24.54
C PHE A 361 4.44 42.62 24.66
N ASN A 362 3.82 43.23 25.66
CA ASN A 362 2.37 43.26 25.76
C ASN A 362 1.79 44.34 24.83
N GLU A 363 0.52 44.21 24.45
CA GLU A 363 -0.18 45.18 23.57
C GLU A 363 -0.17 46.63 24.12
N GLN A 364 0.04 46.80 25.43
CA GLN A 364 0.16 48.10 26.12
C GLN A 364 1.61 48.63 26.22
N GLY A 365 2.58 48.02 25.53
CA GLY A 365 3.97 48.48 25.48
C GLY A 365 4.85 48.08 26.69
N GLY A 366 4.28 47.37 27.67
CA GLY A 366 5.04 46.80 28.79
C GLY A 366 5.89 45.59 28.39
N ARG A 367 7.13 45.51 28.90
CA ARG A 367 8.01 44.34 28.73
C ARG A 367 7.79 43.33 29.85
N SER A 368 7.51 42.08 29.51
CA SER A 368 7.45 40.95 30.44
C SER A 368 8.59 39.98 30.14
N ASN A 369 9.44 39.70 31.12
CA ASN A 369 10.48 38.68 31.00
C ASN A 369 9.97 37.38 31.60
N LYS A 370 10.06 36.29 30.84
CA LYS A 370 9.78 34.93 31.34
C LYS A 370 10.94 34.03 31.02
N THR A 371 11.27 33.15 31.95
CA THR A 371 12.32 32.14 31.78
C THR A 371 11.65 30.80 31.53
N HIS A 372 11.89 30.22 30.36
CA HIS A 372 11.46 28.87 30.03
C HIS A 372 12.39 28.26 28.98
N ALA A 373 12.30 26.95 28.76
CA ALA A 373 12.99 26.29 27.65
C ALA A 373 12.34 26.67 26.32
N PHE A 374 13.15 26.77 25.27
CA PHE A 374 12.64 26.94 23.91
C PHE A 374 12.16 25.60 23.38
N GLU A 375 10.89 25.53 22.97
CA GLU A 375 10.29 24.27 22.47
C GLU A 375 10.83 23.86 21.09
N GLY A 376 11.29 24.82 20.27
CA GLY A 376 11.67 24.58 18.88
C GLY A 376 10.53 24.81 17.89
N ILE A 377 10.86 25.24 16.67
CA ILE A 377 9.88 25.50 15.60
C ILE A 377 9.10 24.25 15.24
N ILE A 378 9.77 23.10 15.07
CA ILE A 378 9.15 21.83 14.65
C ILE A 378 8.22 21.33 15.74
N THR A 379 8.68 21.29 16.99
CA THR A 379 7.88 20.87 18.15
C THR A 379 6.64 21.76 18.32
N ASN A 380 6.77 23.08 18.09
CA ASN A 380 5.63 24.01 18.10
C ASN A 380 4.62 23.64 17.00
N MET A 381 5.08 23.38 15.77
CA MET A 381 4.22 23.02 14.65
C MET A 381 3.51 21.67 14.88
N GLU A 382 4.22 20.66 15.40
CA GLU A 382 3.66 19.36 15.76
C GLU A 382 2.55 19.47 16.80
N ARG A 383 2.80 20.22 17.88
CA ARG A 383 1.81 20.49 18.92
C ARG A 383 0.59 21.22 18.36
N ARG A 384 0.81 22.29 17.59
CA ARG A 384 -0.29 23.05 16.97
C ARG A 384 -1.10 22.18 16.01
N TYR A 385 -0.47 21.32 15.22
CA TYR A 385 -1.18 20.42 14.29
C TYR A 385 -2.05 19.39 15.02
N ARG A 386 -1.58 18.91 16.18
CA ARG A 386 -2.31 17.96 17.03
C ARG A 386 -3.47 18.63 17.77
N ASP A 387 -3.23 19.79 18.37
CA ASP A 387 -4.15 20.42 19.32
C ASP A 387 -5.15 21.39 18.65
N THR A 388 -4.89 21.85 17.43
CA THR A 388 -5.77 22.83 16.76
C THR A 388 -7.03 22.17 16.20
N GLU A 389 -8.19 22.75 16.52
CA GLU A 389 -9.50 22.36 15.95
C GLU A 389 -9.83 23.05 14.61
N SER A 390 -9.09 24.12 14.26
CA SER A 390 -9.28 24.84 13.00
C SER A 390 -8.72 24.09 11.79
N ASN A 391 -9.59 23.72 10.87
CA ASN A 391 -9.22 23.07 9.60
C ASN A 391 -8.27 23.91 8.75
N ALA A 392 -8.44 25.24 8.74
CA ALA A 392 -7.58 26.14 7.94
C ALA A 392 -6.11 26.11 8.42
N VAL A 393 -5.89 26.11 9.75
CA VAL A 393 -4.55 26.01 10.33
C VAL A 393 -3.96 24.62 10.07
N ARG A 394 -4.77 23.57 10.18
CA ARG A 394 -4.35 22.20 9.90
C ARG A 394 -3.91 22.03 8.43
N GLU A 395 -4.64 22.62 7.50
CA GLU A 395 -4.32 22.60 6.06
C GLU A 395 -3.10 23.47 5.70
N GLU A 396 -2.85 24.55 6.43
CA GLU A 396 -1.63 25.33 6.28
C GLU A 396 -0.40 24.53 6.75
N LEU A 397 -0.49 23.92 7.94
CA LEU A 397 0.60 23.15 8.53
C LEU A 397 0.88 21.84 7.79
N SER A 398 -0.14 21.19 7.21
CA SER A 398 0.03 19.94 6.48
C SER A 398 0.95 20.06 5.26
N ARG A 399 1.16 21.28 4.73
CA ARG A 399 2.08 21.56 3.62
C ARG A 399 3.54 21.31 3.97
N TYR A 400 3.89 21.37 5.26
CA TYR A 400 5.24 21.12 5.76
C TYR A 400 5.45 19.67 6.22
N ILE A 401 4.40 18.84 6.17
CA ILE A 401 4.48 17.44 6.57
C ILE A 401 5.03 16.62 5.41
N SER A 402 6.06 15.84 5.68
CA SER A 402 6.55 14.77 4.81
C SER A 402 6.27 13.42 5.47
N THR A 403 6.46 12.35 4.69
CA THR A 403 6.33 10.98 5.19
C THR A 403 7.64 10.23 5.02
N HIS A 404 7.98 9.40 5.99
CA HIS A 404 9.07 8.43 5.86
C HIS A 404 8.58 7.05 6.33
N ALA A 405 9.30 6.00 5.96
CA ALA A 405 8.99 4.65 6.43
C ALA A 405 9.13 4.57 7.95
N CYS A 406 8.12 4.01 8.62
CA CYS A 406 8.11 3.87 10.09
C CYS A 406 9.35 3.08 10.54
N PRO A 407 10.17 3.59 11.49
CA PRO A 407 11.43 2.97 11.88
C PRO A 407 11.25 1.61 12.59
N SER A 408 10.17 1.41 13.34
CA SER A 408 9.90 0.14 14.03
C SER A 408 9.51 -1.00 13.07
N CYS A 409 8.61 -0.72 12.12
CA CYS A 409 8.19 -1.72 11.14
C CYS A 409 9.00 -1.71 9.84
N LYS A 410 9.84 -0.70 9.61
CA LYS A 410 10.57 -0.43 8.36
C LYS A 410 9.65 -0.38 7.13
N GLY A 411 8.44 0.17 7.27
CA GLY A 411 7.45 0.20 6.20
C GLY A 411 6.52 -1.02 6.12
N ALA A 412 6.83 -2.13 6.81
CA ALA A 412 6.11 -3.40 6.68
C ALA A 412 4.68 -3.40 7.26
N ARG A 413 4.27 -2.35 7.98
CA ARG A 413 2.93 -2.18 8.60
C ARG A 413 2.56 -3.17 9.70
N LEU A 414 3.30 -4.25 9.86
CA LEU A 414 3.02 -5.35 10.79
C LEU A 414 3.82 -5.24 12.09
N ASN A 415 3.29 -5.84 13.15
CA ASN A 415 3.96 -5.99 14.43
C ASN A 415 5.19 -6.94 14.32
N THR A 416 5.98 -7.03 15.39
CA THR A 416 7.18 -7.88 15.38
C THR A 416 6.86 -9.37 15.22
N ALA A 417 5.79 -9.85 15.86
CA ALA A 417 5.37 -11.25 15.78
C ALA A 417 5.09 -11.72 14.34
N ALA A 418 4.22 -10.99 13.64
CA ALA A 418 3.78 -11.30 12.29
C ALA A 418 4.93 -11.23 11.27
N ARG A 419 5.91 -10.35 11.48
CA ARG A 419 7.10 -10.22 10.63
C ARG A 419 8.08 -11.39 10.77
N HIS A 420 8.00 -12.15 11.85
CA HIS A 420 8.89 -13.28 12.13
C HIS A 420 8.20 -14.64 11.93
N VAL A 421 7.23 -14.70 11.02
CA VAL A 421 6.66 -15.97 10.55
C VAL A 421 7.10 -16.20 9.12
N PHE A 422 7.65 -17.38 8.84
CA PHE A 422 8.32 -17.69 7.58
C PHE A 422 7.66 -18.87 6.87
N ILE A 423 7.58 -18.79 5.56
CA ILE A 423 7.35 -19.93 4.67
C ILE A 423 8.68 -20.19 3.98
N THR A 424 9.25 -21.38 4.20
CA THR A 424 10.67 -21.63 3.87
C THR A 424 11.55 -20.57 4.55
N ASP A 425 12.17 -19.68 3.78
CA ASP A 425 13.01 -18.58 4.29
C ASP A 425 12.47 -17.17 4.00
N SER A 426 11.24 -17.06 3.48
CA SER A 426 10.61 -15.77 3.19
C SER A 426 9.51 -15.45 4.20
N ASN A 427 9.53 -14.24 4.77
CA ASN A 427 8.43 -13.73 5.58
C ASN A 427 7.39 -13.00 4.71
N LEU A 428 6.26 -12.61 5.32
CA LEU A 428 5.18 -11.95 4.60
C LEU A 428 5.60 -10.59 4.00
N PRO A 429 6.23 -9.66 4.75
CA PRO A 429 6.75 -8.41 4.18
C PRO A 429 7.65 -8.60 2.96
N ASP A 430 8.59 -9.55 3.02
CA ASP A 430 9.54 -9.82 1.95
C ASP A 430 8.80 -10.22 0.67
N LEU A 431 7.82 -11.13 0.78
CA LEU A 431 7.01 -11.56 -0.36
C LEU A 431 6.13 -10.45 -0.93
N THR A 432 5.62 -9.54 -0.09
CA THR A 432 4.79 -8.42 -0.56
C THR A 432 5.61 -7.30 -1.22
N ALA A 433 6.89 -7.20 -0.89
CA ALA A 433 7.84 -6.26 -1.48
C ALA A 433 8.41 -6.75 -2.82
N LEU A 434 8.28 -8.05 -3.15
CA LEU A 434 8.69 -8.56 -4.45
C LEU A 434 7.80 -7.98 -5.58
N PRO A 435 8.39 -7.73 -6.77
CA PRO A 435 7.60 -7.54 -7.98
C PRO A 435 6.67 -8.75 -8.19
N ILE A 436 5.44 -8.49 -8.65
CA ILE A 436 4.39 -9.50 -8.84
C ILE A 436 4.87 -10.64 -9.74
N GLY A 437 5.66 -10.36 -10.78
CA GLY A 437 6.27 -11.41 -11.60
C GLY A 437 7.17 -12.36 -10.79
N ASN A 438 8.04 -11.81 -9.94
CA ASN A 438 8.92 -12.61 -9.09
C ASN A 438 8.15 -13.36 -8.00
N ALA A 439 7.11 -12.74 -7.45
CA ALA A 439 6.22 -13.41 -6.49
C ALA A 439 5.48 -14.60 -7.14
N LEU A 440 5.03 -14.46 -8.39
CA LEU A 440 4.42 -15.55 -9.14
C LEU A 440 5.40 -16.72 -9.32
N ASP A 441 6.64 -16.44 -9.70
CA ASP A 441 7.68 -17.46 -9.86
C ASP A 441 7.98 -18.17 -8.54
N PHE A 442 8.04 -17.43 -7.43
CA PHE A 442 8.18 -17.99 -6.09
C PHE A 442 7.05 -18.99 -5.77
N PHE A 443 5.78 -18.61 -5.97
CA PHE A 443 4.65 -19.49 -5.65
C PHE A 443 4.52 -20.68 -6.60
N ARG A 444 4.94 -20.56 -7.86
CA ARG A 444 5.01 -21.68 -8.81
C ARG A 444 6.05 -22.73 -8.41
N GLN A 445 7.15 -22.31 -7.79
CA GLN A 445 8.23 -23.19 -7.35
C GLN A 445 8.06 -23.69 -5.92
N LEU A 446 7.19 -23.05 -5.13
CA LEU A 446 6.98 -23.38 -3.73
C LEU A 446 6.44 -24.80 -3.55
N LYS A 447 7.24 -25.66 -2.92
CA LYS A 447 6.85 -27.02 -2.52
C LYS A 447 7.06 -27.18 -1.03
N LEU A 448 5.98 -27.43 -0.30
CA LEU A 448 6.00 -27.64 1.14
C LEU A 448 5.77 -29.13 1.47
N PRO A 449 6.60 -29.76 2.30
CA PRO A 449 6.41 -31.16 2.67
C PRO A 449 5.29 -31.36 3.70
N GLY A 450 4.77 -32.59 3.77
CA GLY A 450 3.91 -33.06 4.86
C GLY A 450 2.49 -32.45 4.89
N LYS A 451 1.90 -32.39 6.09
CA LYS A 451 0.52 -31.88 6.31
C LYS A 451 0.39 -30.40 5.96
N LYS A 452 1.41 -29.59 6.27
CA LYS A 452 1.44 -28.15 5.93
C LYS A 452 1.31 -27.93 4.43
N GLY A 453 2.01 -28.73 3.61
CA GLY A 453 1.91 -28.66 2.16
C GLY A 453 0.52 -28.95 1.60
N LYS A 454 -0.14 -30.00 2.10
CA LYS A 454 -1.51 -30.37 1.65
C LYS A 454 -2.54 -29.26 1.93
N ILE A 455 -2.39 -28.55 3.06
CA ILE A 455 -3.27 -27.42 3.40
C ILE A 455 -2.94 -26.20 2.53
N ALA A 456 -1.65 -25.93 2.33
CA ALA A 456 -1.17 -24.80 1.55
C ALA A 456 -1.49 -24.91 0.06
N GLU A 457 -1.53 -26.11 -0.52
CA GLU A 457 -1.65 -26.34 -1.97
C GLU A 457 -2.82 -25.57 -2.62
N LYS A 458 -4.01 -25.63 -2.03
CA LYS A 458 -5.19 -24.91 -2.54
C LYS A 458 -5.01 -23.39 -2.48
N VAL A 459 -4.42 -22.89 -1.39
CA VAL A 459 -4.20 -21.46 -1.17
C VAL A 459 -3.12 -20.93 -2.11
N VAL A 460 -2.02 -21.68 -2.28
CA VAL A 460 -0.93 -21.34 -3.21
C VAL A 460 -1.42 -21.32 -4.65
N LYS A 461 -2.30 -22.26 -5.03
CA LYS A 461 -2.92 -22.26 -6.36
C LYS A 461 -3.72 -20.98 -6.62
N GLU A 462 -4.55 -20.58 -5.65
CA GLU A 462 -5.36 -19.36 -5.75
C GLU A 462 -4.49 -18.09 -5.81
N ILE A 463 -3.46 -18.00 -4.97
CA ILE A 463 -2.48 -16.90 -5.00
C ILE A 463 -1.80 -16.83 -6.38
N SER A 464 -1.32 -17.97 -6.89
CA SER A 464 -0.62 -18.06 -8.18
C SER A 464 -1.53 -17.62 -9.33
N GLN A 465 -2.79 -18.06 -9.34
CA GLN A 465 -3.76 -17.66 -10.37
C GLN A 465 -4.02 -16.15 -10.35
N ARG A 466 -4.21 -15.55 -9.17
CA ARG A 466 -4.43 -14.10 -9.06
C ARG A 466 -3.20 -13.27 -9.45
N LEU A 467 -2.00 -13.73 -9.08
CA LEU A 467 -0.76 -13.11 -9.54
C LEU A 467 -0.60 -13.23 -11.06
N GLU A 468 -0.94 -14.37 -11.64
CA GLU A 468 -0.92 -14.59 -13.09
C GLU A 468 -1.89 -13.65 -13.83
N PHE A 469 -3.09 -13.39 -13.29
CA PHE A 469 -4.00 -12.40 -13.88
C PHE A 469 -3.39 -10.99 -13.88
N LEU A 470 -2.69 -10.60 -12.81
CA LEU A 470 -1.99 -9.31 -12.76
C LEU A 470 -0.85 -9.22 -13.77
N VAL A 471 -0.10 -10.32 -13.96
CA VAL A 471 0.96 -10.41 -15.00
C VAL A 471 0.36 -10.31 -16.40
N ASN A 472 -0.78 -10.96 -16.65
CA ASN A 472 -1.46 -10.96 -17.95
C ASN A 472 -1.95 -9.56 -18.35
N VAL A 473 -2.35 -8.74 -17.39
CA VAL A 473 -2.70 -7.32 -17.63
C VAL A 473 -1.47 -6.39 -17.61
N GLY A 474 -0.24 -6.91 -17.54
CA GLY A 474 0.99 -6.12 -17.63
C GLY A 474 1.35 -5.34 -16.36
N LEU A 475 1.01 -5.87 -15.18
CA LEU A 475 1.31 -5.28 -13.87
C LEU A 475 2.40 -6.05 -13.11
N ASP A 476 3.22 -6.83 -13.81
CA ASP A 476 4.28 -7.68 -13.24
C ASP A 476 5.38 -6.89 -12.50
N TYR A 477 5.57 -5.62 -12.84
CA TYR A 477 6.53 -4.71 -12.22
C TYR A 477 6.07 -4.12 -10.87
N LEU A 478 4.78 -4.22 -10.55
CA LEU A 478 4.23 -3.71 -9.29
C LEU A 478 4.54 -4.64 -8.13
N THR A 479 4.57 -4.10 -6.92
CA THR A 479 4.64 -4.89 -5.68
C THR A 479 3.27 -4.94 -5.02
N LEU A 480 3.01 -5.98 -4.21
CA LEU A 480 1.74 -6.12 -3.49
C LEU A 480 1.59 -5.09 -2.36
N GLU A 481 2.71 -4.59 -1.82
CA GLU A 481 2.70 -3.56 -0.79
C GLU A 481 2.49 -2.13 -1.32
N ARG A 482 2.59 -1.90 -2.64
CA ARG A 482 2.43 -0.57 -3.24
C ARG A 482 1.09 0.04 -2.83
N SER A 483 1.13 1.27 -2.34
CA SER A 483 -0.05 2.03 -1.94
C SER A 483 -0.99 2.24 -3.12
N ALA A 484 -2.29 1.99 -2.89
CA ALA A 484 -3.34 2.21 -3.88
C ALA A 484 -3.42 3.67 -4.35
N GLU A 485 -3.00 4.62 -3.51
CA GLU A 485 -3.03 6.06 -3.82
C GLU A 485 -1.99 6.47 -4.88
N THR A 486 -0.93 5.68 -5.03
CA THR A 486 0.17 5.96 -5.95
C THR A 486 -0.04 5.35 -7.34
N LEU A 487 -1.16 4.66 -7.54
CA LEU A 487 -1.50 4.02 -8.81
C LEU A 487 -2.04 5.06 -9.79
N SER A 488 -1.60 4.99 -11.04
CA SER A 488 -2.23 5.69 -12.15
C SER A 488 -3.64 5.16 -12.41
N GLY A 489 -4.50 5.95 -13.07
CA GLY A 489 -5.85 5.52 -13.44
C GLY A 489 -5.85 4.20 -14.23
N GLY A 490 -4.94 4.05 -15.20
CA GLY A 490 -4.76 2.82 -15.97
C GLY A 490 -4.27 1.63 -15.14
N GLU A 491 -3.34 1.83 -14.19
CA GLU A 491 -2.92 0.75 -13.27
C GLU A 491 -4.09 0.30 -12.39
N ALA A 492 -4.83 1.24 -11.78
CA ALA A 492 -5.98 0.93 -10.95
C ALA A 492 -7.08 0.19 -11.71
N GLN A 493 -7.35 0.61 -12.95
CA GLN A 493 -8.30 -0.04 -13.84
C GLN A 493 -7.89 -1.48 -14.17
N ARG A 494 -6.62 -1.70 -14.52
CA ARG A 494 -6.08 -3.04 -14.83
C ARG A 494 -6.06 -3.96 -13.61
N ILE A 495 -5.78 -3.44 -12.41
CA ILE A 495 -5.93 -4.19 -11.15
C ILE A 495 -7.38 -4.65 -10.99
N ARG A 496 -8.35 -3.74 -11.18
CA ARG A 496 -9.76 -4.08 -11.07
C ARG A 496 -10.17 -5.15 -12.08
N LEU A 497 -9.70 -5.05 -13.33
CA LEU A 497 -9.90 -6.07 -14.36
C LEU A 497 -9.37 -7.44 -13.93
N ALA A 498 -8.12 -7.51 -13.44
CA ALA A 498 -7.53 -8.75 -12.94
C ALA A 498 -8.34 -9.35 -11.78
N SER A 499 -8.79 -8.52 -10.83
CA SER A 499 -9.66 -8.97 -9.73
C SER A 499 -11.00 -9.53 -10.22
N GLN A 500 -11.61 -8.92 -11.25
CA GLN A 500 -12.87 -9.42 -11.82
C GLN A 500 -12.71 -10.77 -12.51
N ILE A 501 -11.57 -11.01 -13.18
CA ILE A 501 -11.27 -12.30 -13.79
C ILE A 501 -11.08 -13.36 -12.71
N GLY A 502 -10.37 -13.02 -11.62
CA GLY A 502 -10.19 -13.90 -10.46
C GLY A 502 -11.49 -14.27 -9.74
N ALA A 503 -12.54 -13.44 -9.83
CA ALA A 503 -13.84 -13.76 -9.26
C ALA A 503 -14.58 -14.89 -10.00
N GLY A 504 -14.20 -15.20 -11.25
CA GLY A 504 -14.75 -16.33 -12.00
C GLY A 504 -16.25 -16.23 -12.28
N LEU A 505 -16.80 -15.02 -12.38
CA LEU A 505 -18.22 -14.81 -12.62
C LEU A 505 -18.60 -15.17 -14.07
N VAL A 506 -19.80 -15.71 -14.24
CA VAL A 506 -20.38 -16.13 -15.53
C VAL A 506 -21.74 -15.48 -15.71
N GLY A 507 -22.10 -15.11 -16.94
CA GLY A 507 -23.38 -14.45 -17.23
C GLY A 507 -23.44 -13.00 -16.75
N VAL A 508 -22.29 -12.36 -16.57
CA VAL A 508 -22.16 -10.94 -16.20
C VAL A 508 -21.91 -10.11 -17.46
N MET A 509 -22.34 -8.84 -17.41
CA MET A 509 -21.99 -7.84 -18.41
C MET A 509 -20.92 -6.90 -17.86
N TYR A 510 -19.73 -6.92 -18.45
CA TYR A 510 -18.64 -6.02 -18.09
C TYR A 510 -18.64 -4.82 -19.02
N VAL A 511 -18.60 -3.61 -18.46
CA VAL A 511 -18.51 -2.35 -19.23
C VAL A 511 -17.21 -1.64 -18.87
N LEU A 512 -16.31 -1.47 -19.85
CA LEU A 512 -14.96 -0.96 -19.67
C LEU A 512 -14.76 0.36 -20.41
N ASP A 513 -14.04 1.29 -19.79
CA ASP A 513 -13.77 2.64 -20.32
C ASP A 513 -12.30 2.76 -20.75
N GLU A 514 -12.02 2.64 -22.04
CA GLU A 514 -10.68 2.81 -22.63
C GLU A 514 -9.55 2.08 -21.86
N PRO A 515 -9.63 0.74 -21.71
CA PRO A 515 -8.68 -0.05 -20.93
C PRO A 515 -7.24 -0.04 -21.48
N SER A 516 -7.04 0.40 -22.74
CA SER A 516 -5.72 0.60 -23.33
C SER A 516 -4.96 1.82 -22.78
N ILE A 517 -5.63 2.72 -22.03
CA ILE A 517 -4.99 3.93 -21.50
C ILE A 517 -3.78 3.60 -20.61
N GLY A 518 -2.68 4.32 -20.86
CA GLY A 518 -1.45 4.16 -20.09
C GLY A 518 -0.84 2.76 -20.22
N LEU A 519 -1.22 2.01 -21.25
CA LEU A 519 -0.60 0.76 -21.67
C LEU A 519 0.27 1.03 -22.91
N HIS A 520 1.39 0.33 -23.00
CA HIS A 520 2.24 0.41 -24.19
C HIS A 520 1.72 -0.51 -25.28
N GLN A 521 1.86 -0.15 -26.57
CA GLN A 521 1.34 -0.95 -27.69
C GLN A 521 1.76 -2.42 -27.63
N ARG A 522 3.01 -2.69 -27.24
CA ARG A 522 3.54 -4.05 -27.03
C ARG A 522 2.64 -4.92 -26.14
N ASP A 523 2.04 -4.34 -25.10
CA ASP A 523 1.28 -5.05 -24.08
C ASP A 523 -0.23 -5.07 -24.40
N ASN A 524 -0.66 -4.36 -25.46
CA ASN A 524 -2.07 -4.27 -25.88
C ASN A 524 -2.65 -5.63 -26.24
N THR A 525 -1.91 -6.48 -26.96
CA THR A 525 -2.33 -7.84 -27.30
C THR A 525 -2.64 -8.68 -26.06
N ARG A 526 -1.90 -8.50 -24.96
CA ARG A 526 -2.15 -9.22 -23.70
C ARG A 526 -3.47 -8.78 -23.06
N LEU A 527 -3.76 -7.48 -23.08
CA LEU A 527 -5.04 -6.94 -22.65
C LEU A 527 -6.19 -7.52 -23.49
N LEU A 528 -6.09 -7.50 -24.82
CA LEU A 528 -7.12 -8.04 -25.71
C LEU A 528 -7.37 -9.53 -25.48
N ASN A 529 -6.31 -10.33 -25.31
CA ASN A 529 -6.43 -11.75 -24.94
C ASN A 529 -7.18 -11.93 -23.61
N THR A 530 -6.94 -11.02 -22.66
CA THR A 530 -7.58 -11.04 -21.35
C THR A 530 -9.07 -10.70 -21.45
N LEU A 531 -9.45 -9.71 -22.26
CA LEU A 531 -10.85 -9.37 -22.54
C LEU A 531 -11.59 -10.50 -23.27
N THR A 532 -10.90 -11.13 -24.23
CA THR A 532 -11.36 -12.31 -24.96
C THR A 532 -11.61 -13.48 -24.01
N TYR A 533 -10.68 -13.74 -23.09
CA TYR A 533 -10.85 -14.76 -22.06
C TYR A 533 -12.05 -14.45 -21.14
N LEU A 534 -12.22 -13.20 -20.71
CA LEU A 534 -13.36 -12.79 -19.89
C LEU A 534 -14.70 -13.04 -20.60
N ARG A 535 -14.77 -12.78 -21.92
CA ARG A 535 -15.91 -13.13 -22.77
C ARG A 535 -16.11 -14.65 -22.83
N ASP A 536 -15.04 -15.41 -23.07
CA ASP A 536 -15.09 -16.86 -23.27
C ASP A 536 -15.52 -17.64 -22.00
N LEU A 537 -15.39 -17.04 -20.82
CA LEU A 537 -16.01 -17.54 -19.59
C LEU A 537 -17.55 -17.54 -19.62
N GLY A 538 -18.18 -16.95 -20.65
CA GLY A 538 -19.63 -16.82 -20.79
C GLY A 538 -20.16 -15.47 -20.35
N ASN A 539 -19.35 -14.42 -20.47
CA ASN A 539 -19.74 -13.04 -20.15
C ASN A 539 -19.90 -12.20 -21.43
N THR A 540 -20.62 -11.09 -21.32
CA THR A 540 -20.66 -10.06 -22.37
C THR A 540 -19.72 -8.93 -21.99
N VAL A 541 -18.81 -8.55 -22.88
CA VAL A 541 -17.80 -7.52 -22.60
C VAL A 541 -18.05 -6.34 -23.55
N ILE A 542 -18.42 -5.19 -23.00
CA ILE A 542 -18.63 -3.94 -23.73
C ILE A 542 -17.47 -3.00 -23.40
N VAL A 543 -16.76 -2.54 -24.41
CA VAL A 543 -15.57 -1.71 -24.26
C VAL A 543 -15.77 -0.41 -25.04
N VAL A 544 -15.57 0.73 -24.40
CA VAL A 544 -15.42 2.00 -25.11
C VAL A 544 -13.96 2.15 -25.51
N GLU A 545 -13.65 2.20 -26.81
CA GLU A 545 -12.26 2.21 -27.29
C GLU A 545 -12.05 3.00 -28.60
N HIS A 546 -10.81 3.40 -28.77
CA HIS A 546 -10.29 4.12 -29.94
C HIS A 546 -9.07 3.44 -30.57
N ASP A 547 -8.49 2.44 -29.90
CA ASP A 547 -7.38 1.66 -30.43
C ASP A 547 -7.79 0.78 -31.64
N GLU A 548 -6.93 0.76 -32.66
CA GLU A 548 -7.18 0.03 -33.91
C GLU A 548 -7.22 -1.48 -33.69
N GLU A 549 -6.28 -2.04 -32.92
CA GLU A 549 -6.23 -3.49 -32.66
C GLU A 549 -7.46 -3.94 -31.87
N ALA A 550 -7.87 -3.16 -30.87
CA ALA A 550 -9.07 -3.41 -30.10
C ALA A 550 -10.33 -3.47 -30.99
N ILE A 551 -10.53 -2.46 -31.84
CA ILE A 551 -11.68 -2.39 -32.76
C ILE A 551 -11.67 -3.58 -33.74
N ARG A 552 -10.50 -3.92 -34.29
CA ARG A 552 -10.37 -5.05 -35.24
C ARG A 552 -10.58 -6.41 -34.59
N SER A 553 -10.23 -6.57 -33.32
CA SER A 553 -10.38 -7.82 -32.57
C SER A 553 -11.80 -8.07 -32.04
N ALA A 554 -12.66 -7.05 -32.08
CA ALA A 554 -14.02 -7.12 -31.55
C ALA A 554 -14.89 -8.06 -32.38
N ASP A 555 -15.79 -8.79 -31.70
CA ASP A 555 -16.83 -9.57 -32.38
C ASP A 555 -17.90 -8.67 -32.99
N PHE A 556 -18.13 -7.50 -32.38
CA PHE A 556 -19.10 -6.51 -32.82
C PHE A 556 -18.59 -5.10 -32.50
N VAL A 557 -18.72 -4.18 -33.46
CA VAL A 557 -18.32 -2.78 -33.34
C VAL A 557 -19.56 -1.91 -33.52
N LEU A 558 -19.67 -0.89 -32.68
CA LEU A 558 -20.71 0.13 -32.73
C LEU A 558 -20.06 1.51 -32.87
N ASP A 559 -20.25 2.16 -34.01
CA ASP A 559 -19.75 3.52 -34.26
C ASP A 559 -20.84 4.56 -33.95
N ILE A 560 -20.57 5.42 -32.96
CA ILE A 560 -21.53 6.42 -32.46
C ILE A 560 -21.12 7.82 -32.87
N GLY A 561 -22.10 8.51 -33.47
CA GLY A 561 -22.17 9.94 -33.73
C GLY A 561 -21.25 10.41 -34.84
N PRO A 562 -21.77 11.10 -35.89
CA PRO A 562 -20.91 11.70 -36.91
C PRO A 562 -20.14 12.92 -36.39
N GLY A 563 -20.47 13.40 -35.18
CA GLY A 563 -19.90 14.56 -34.50
C GLY A 563 -20.06 14.46 -32.97
N ALA A 564 -19.68 15.53 -32.27
CA ALA A 564 -19.76 15.62 -30.81
C ALA A 564 -20.99 16.42 -30.33
N GLY A 565 -21.41 16.18 -29.09
CA GLY A 565 -22.48 16.94 -28.43
C GLY A 565 -23.82 16.80 -29.16
N VAL A 566 -24.45 17.93 -29.51
CA VAL A 566 -25.75 17.94 -30.20
C VAL A 566 -25.71 17.29 -31.59
N HIS A 567 -24.52 17.22 -32.22
CA HIS A 567 -24.28 16.61 -33.52
C HIS A 567 -23.97 15.11 -33.44
N GLY A 568 -23.80 14.57 -32.23
CA GLY A 568 -23.61 13.15 -31.98
C GLY A 568 -24.92 12.41 -31.68
N GLY A 569 -24.82 11.37 -30.87
CA GLY A 569 -25.96 10.66 -30.27
C GLY A 569 -26.76 9.78 -31.22
N ARG A 570 -26.19 9.41 -32.36
CA ARG A 570 -26.80 8.53 -33.38
C ARG A 570 -25.88 7.35 -33.67
N VAL A 571 -26.44 6.20 -33.99
CA VAL A 571 -25.67 5.06 -34.51
C VAL A 571 -25.32 5.35 -35.97
N VAL A 572 -24.03 5.36 -36.31
CA VAL A 572 -23.53 5.62 -37.67
C VAL A 572 -23.34 4.32 -38.43
N ALA A 573 -22.71 3.34 -37.78
CA ALA A 573 -22.45 2.02 -38.33
C ALA A 573 -22.41 0.98 -37.20
N GLN A 574 -22.77 -0.26 -37.52
CA GLN A 574 -22.71 -1.39 -36.60
C GLN A 574 -22.42 -2.68 -37.37
N GLY A 575 -21.69 -3.61 -36.77
CA GLY A 575 -21.33 -4.89 -37.41
C GLY A 575 -19.91 -5.32 -37.05
N THR A 576 -19.23 -6.01 -37.96
CA THR A 576 -17.79 -6.31 -37.78
C THR A 576 -16.93 -5.10 -38.15
N ALA A 577 -15.65 -5.07 -37.75
CA ALA A 577 -14.73 -4.01 -38.17
C ALA A 577 -14.68 -3.82 -39.70
N ALA A 578 -14.75 -4.92 -40.46
CA ALA A 578 -14.81 -4.88 -41.92
C ALA A 578 -16.11 -4.25 -42.46
N ASP A 579 -17.22 -4.38 -41.74
CA ASP A 579 -18.48 -3.72 -42.10
C ASP A 579 -18.39 -2.21 -41.82
N ILE A 580 -17.78 -1.80 -40.70
CA ILE A 580 -17.54 -0.39 -40.37
C ILE A 580 -16.67 0.29 -41.45
N GLU A 581 -15.62 -0.38 -41.94
CA GLU A 581 -14.75 0.13 -43.00
C GLU A 581 -15.49 0.43 -44.32
N ARG A 582 -16.54 -0.32 -44.62
CA ARG A 582 -17.34 -0.16 -45.85
C ARG A 582 -18.31 1.01 -45.76
N VAL A 583 -18.65 1.49 -44.56
CA VAL A 583 -19.60 2.59 -44.37
C VAL A 583 -18.89 3.93 -44.54
N GLU A 584 -19.15 4.62 -45.65
CA GLU A 584 -18.50 5.91 -45.95
C GLU A 584 -18.83 7.02 -44.95
N ALA A 585 -20.01 6.97 -44.34
CA ALA A 585 -20.43 7.91 -43.30
C ALA A 585 -19.65 7.74 -41.99
N SER A 586 -19.04 6.57 -41.75
CA SER A 586 -18.24 6.31 -40.56
C SER A 586 -16.90 7.04 -40.65
N LEU A 587 -16.64 7.95 -39.70
CA LEU A 587 -15.31 8.54 -39.58
C LEU A 587 -14.30 7.45 -39.19
N THR A 588 -14.65 6.60 -38.24
CA THR A 588 -13.83 5.49 -37.78
C THR A 588 -13.49 4.54 -38.93
N GLY A 589 -14.47 4.16 -39.76
CA GLY A 589 -14.26 3.32 -40.94
C GLY A 589 -13.32 3.94 -41.99
N ARG A 590 -13.34 5.27 -42.14
CA ARG A 590 -12.39 5.98 -43.03
C ARG A 590 -10.95 5.93 -42.52
N TYR A 591 -10.73 5.96 -41.21
CA TYR A 591 -9.39 5.77 -40.64
C TYR A 591 -8.94 4.30 -40.72
N LEU A 592 -9.82 3.35 -40.37
CA LEU A 592 -9.51 1.91 -40.43
C LEU A 592 -9.18 1.43 -41.85
N SER A 593 -9.88 1.95 -42.86
CA SER A 593 -9.61 1.62 -44.27
C SER A 593 -8.39 2.35 -44.85
N GLY A 594 -7.80 3.30 -44.11
CA GLY A 594 -6.69 4.14 -44.59
C GLY A 594 -7.10 5.24 -45.57
N LYS A 595 -8.40 5.44 -45.84
CA LYS A 595 -8.91 6.59 -46.63
C LYS A 595 -8.57 7.93 -45.96
N GLN A 596 -8.50 7.95 -44.62
CA GLN A 596 -7.96 9.03 -43.81
C GLN A 596 -6.83 8.50 -42.94
N ARG A 597 -5.82 9.34 -42.70
CA ARG A 597 -4.68 9.01 -41.84
C ARG A 597 -4.07 10.29 -41.27
N ILE A 598 -3.34 10.15 -40.17
CA ILE A 598 -2.52 11.23 -39.63
C ILE A 598 -1.20 11.23 -40.40
N GLU A 599 -0.97 12.28 -41.20
CA GLU A 599 0.25 12.41 -42.01
C GLU A 599 1.48 12.64 -41.12
N ILE A 600 2.60 12.02 -41.50
CA ILE A 600 3.88 12.20 -40.79
C ILE A 600 4.46 13.57 -41.19
N PRO A 601 4.60 14.53 -40.26
CA PRO A 601 5.10 15.85 -40.60
C PRO A 601 6.59 15.80 -40.99
N GLN A 602 7.02 16.73 -41.84
CA GLN A 602 8.44 16.96 -42.06
C GLN A 602 9.09 17.41 -40.74
N ARG A 603 10.22 16.81 -40.38
CA ARG A 603 10.89 17.10 -39.10
C ARG A 603 11.35 18.55 -39.05
N THR A 604 10.95 19.26 -38.00
CA THR A 604 11.50 20.58 -37.67
C THR A 604 13.00 20.48 -37.45
N ALA A 605 13.75 21.45 -37.98
CA ALA A 605 15.19 21.54 -37.72
C ALA A 605 15.43 21.72 -36.21
N ARG A 606 16.53 21.15 -35.69
CA ARG A 606 16.95 21.38 -34.30
C ARG A 606 17.28 22.87 -34.12
N ASP A 607 17.15 23.34 -32.88
CA ASP A 607 17.52 24.70 -32.51
C ASP A 607 18.93 25.05 -33.04
N PRO A 608 19.09 26.10 -33.87
CA PRO A 608 20.38 26.47 -34.45
C PRO A 608 21.45 26.80 -33.42
N HIS A 609 21.04 27.23 -32.22
CA HIS A 609 21.91 27.58 -31.10
C HIS A 609 22.28 26.39 -30.21
N GLY A 610 21.74 25.19 -30.49
CA GLY A 610 22.05 23.99 -29.73
C GLY A 610 21.56 24.01 -28.28
N ARG A 611 20.57 24.85 -27.93
CA ARG A 611 20.07 24.92 -26.55
C ARG A 611 19.38 23.62 -26.17
N SER A 612 19.66 23.17 -24.96
CA SER A 612 19.08 21.95 -24.39
C SER A 612 18.92 22.07 -22.89
N LEU A 613 17.91 21.39 -22.37
CA LEU A 613 17.79 21.09 -20.95
C LEU A 613 18.43 19.72 -20.69
N THR A 614 19.23 19.61 -19.64
CA THR A 614 19.85 18.35 -19.23
C THR A 614 19.60 18.07 -17.77
N ILE A 615 19.18 16.84 -17.44
CA ILE A 615 19.19 16.30 -16.08
C ILE A 615 20.25 15.20 -16.05
N ARG A 616 21.16 15.24 -15.08
CA ARG A 616 22.17 14.19 -14.91
C ARG A 616 21.88 13.27 -13.73
N ALA A 617 22.19 11.99 -13.93
CA ALA A 617 22.13 10.92 -12.96
C ALA A 617 20.81 10.88 -12.15
N ALA A 618 19.67 11.01 -12.82
CA ALA A 618 18.37 10.84 -12.18
C ALA A 618 18.23 9.42 -11.62
N SER A 619 17.93 9.31 -10.32
CA SER A 619 17.94 8.05 -9.57
C SER A 619 16.70 7.87 -8.69
N GLY A 620 15.61 8.59 -8.97
CA GLY A 620 14.33 8.39 -8.30
C GLY A 620 13.69 7.05 -8.64
N ASN A 621 13.07 6.41 -7.64
CA ASN A 621 12.38 5.11 -7.76
C ASN A 621 13.25 4.04 -8.46
N ASN A 622 12.88 3.64 -9.68
CA ASN A 622 13.56 2.61 -10.45
C ASN A 622 14.56 3.16 -11.50
N LEU A 623 14.79 4.48 -11.53
CA LEU A 623 15.77 5.08 -12.42
C LEU A 623 17.20 4.73 -11.98
N LYS A 624 18.04 4.33 -12.94
CA LYS A 624 19.42 3.88 -12.70
C LYS A 624 20.42 4.94 -13.16
N GLN A 625 20.47 6.06 -12.45
CA GLN A 625 21.36 7.20 -12.77
C GLN A 625 21.22 7.64 -14.25
N VAL A 626 19.99 7.91 -14.67
CA VAL A 626 19.66 8.21 -16.07
C VAL A 626 19.97 9.67 -16.38
N ASP A 627 20.64 9.91 -17.50
CA ASP A 627 20.83 11.25 -18.08
C ASP A 627 19.73 11.54 -19.10
N LEU A 628 19.03 12.66 -18.91
CA LEU A 628 17.99 13.15 -19.84
C LEU A 628 18.49 14.40 -20.56
N HIS A 629 18.42 14.40 -21.89
CA HIS A 629 18.71 15.56 -22.73
C HIS A 629 17.48 15.93 -23.55
N LEU A 630 16.92 17.13 -23.33
CA LEU A 630 15.76 17.66 -24.03
C LEU A 630 16.15 18.86 -24.90
N PRO A 631 15.94 18.80 -26.23
CA PRO A 631 16.14 19.96 -27.09
C PRO A 631 15.05 21.02 -26.87
N VAL A 632 15.44 22.30 -26.88
CA VAL A 632 14.50 23.41 -26.73
C VAL A 632 13.69 23.63 -28.02
N GLY A 633 12.41 23.98 -27.88
CA GLY A 633 11.56 24.41 -29.00
C GLY A 633 11.00 23.30 -29.89
N LEU A 634 11.08 22.03 -29.46
CA LEU A 634 10.58 20.87 -30.22
C LEU A 634 9.45 20.15 -29.48
N PHE A 635 8.53 19.56 -30.25
CA PHE A 635 7.52 18.65 -29.74
C PHE A 635 8.20 17.32 -29.34
N THR A 636 8.41 17.12 -28.04
CA THR A 636 9.17 15.97 -27.53
C THR A 636 8.24 14.95 -26.88
N CYS A 637 8.23 13.73 -27.40
CA CYS A 637 7.47 12.61 -26.84
C CYS A 637 8.38 11.72 -25.99
N VAL A 638 8.06 11.57 -24.70
CA VAL A 638 8.74 10.62 -23.81
C VAL A 638 8.01 9.28 -23.89
N THR A 639 8.66 8.25 -24.43
CA THR A 639 8.05 6.94 -24.70
C THR A 639 8.71 5.83 -23.88
N GLY A 640 8.06 4.66 -23.82
CA GLY A 640 8.54 3.50 -23.07
C GLY A 640 7.40 2.73 -22.43
N VAL A 641 7.68 1.50 -21.99
CA VAL A 641 6.71 0.58 -21.38
C VAL A 641 6.18 1.09 -20.03
N SER A 642 5.01 0.61 -19.59
CA SER A 642 4.48 0.93 -18.26
C SER A 642 5.46 0.46 -17.17
N GLY A 643 5.65 1.28 -16.14
CA GLY A 643 6.67 1.03 -15.12
C GLY A 643 8.11 1.42 -15.51
N SER A 644 8.41 1.90 -16.72
CA SER A 644 9.79 2.24 -17.12
C SER A 644 10.39 3.50 -16.46
N GLY A 645 9.67 4.16 -15.55
CA GLY A 645 10.13 5.38 -14.87
C GLY A 645 9.83 6.70 -15.59
N LYS A 646 8.98 6.72 -16.63
CA LYS A 646 8.61 7.95 -17.38
C LYS A 646 8.06 9.04 -16.45
N SER A 647 7.06 8.69 -15.63
CA SER A 647 6.44 9.63 -14.69
C SER A 647 7.43 10.10 -13.64
N THR A 648 8.31 9.21 -13.17
CA THR A 648 9.35 9.62 -12.22
C THR A 648 10.34 10.61 -12.83
N LEU A 649 10.77 10.37 -14.06
CA LEU A 649 11.70 11.25 -14.74
C LEU A 649 11.09 12.62 -15.05
N ILE A 650 9.83 12.67 -15.51
CA ILE A 650 9.18 13.91 -15.97
C ILE A 650 8.40 14.60 -14.86
N ASN A 651 7.50 13.88 -14.19
CA ASN A 651 6.57 14.47 -13.22
C ASN A 651 7.17 14.55 -11.81
N ASP A 652 8.03 13.61 -11.41
CA ASP A 652 8.62 13.59 -10.06
C ASP A 652 10.02 14.25 -10.02
N THR A 653 10.73 14.36 -11.15
CA THR A 653 12.05 15.00 -11.23
C THR A 653 12.02 16.31 -12.02
N LEU A 654 11.78 16.28 -13.33
CA LEU A 654 11.88 17.48 -14.18
C LEU A 654 10.90 18.59 -13.77
N TYR A 655 9.62 18.27 -13.59
CA TYR A 655 8.61 19.27 -13.30
C TYR A 655 8.83 19.94 -11.92
N PRO A 656 9.09 19.23 -10.81
CA PRO A 656 9.41 19.85 -9.53
C PRO A 656 10.63 20.76 -9.58
N LEU A 657 11.67 20.39 -10.35
CA LEU A 657 12.84 21.23 -10.58
C LEU A 657 12.48 22.50 -11.33
N ALA A 658 11.81 22.37 -12.47
CA ALA A 658 11.41 23.50 -13.29
C ALA A 658 10.40 24.41 -12.57
N ALA A 659 9.46 23.84 -11.80
CA ALA A 659 8.45 24.61 -11.07
C ALA A 659 9.08 25.39 -9.90
N THR A 660 10.05 24.80 -9.21
CA THR A 660 10.80 25.48 -8.14
C THR A 660 11.66 26.60 -8.71
N ALA A 661 12.40 26.33 -9.80
CA ALA A 661 13.31 27.30 -10.40
C ALA A 661 12.59 28.45 -11.14
N LEU A 662 11.54 28.14 -11.92
CA LEU A 662 10.90 29.10 -12.84
C LEU A 662 9.61 29.72 -12.27
N ASN A 663 8.84 28.95 -11.52
CA ASN A 663 7.53 29.40 -10.99
C ASN A 663 7.57 29.73 -9.49
N ALA A 664 8.73 29.63 -8.83
CA ALA A 664 8.89 29.76 -7.38
C ALA A 664 7.95 28.83 -6.58
N ALA A 665 7.65 27.64 -7.10
CA ALA A 665 6.85 26.65 -6.40
C ALA A 665 7.67 25.94 -5.33
N HIS A 666 7.01 25.42 -4.28
CA HIS A 666 7.64 24.57 -3.28
C HIS A 666 7.33 23.10 -3.57
N ARG A 667 8.16 22.44 -4.39
CA ARG A 667 8.04 21.01 -4.68
C ARG A 667 9.39 20.32 -4.47
N THR A 668 9.35 19.11 -3.91
CA THR A 668 10.54 18.26 -3.74
C THR A 668 10.73 17.42 -5.01
N ALA A 669 11.90 17.54 -5.65
CA ALA A 669 12.26 16.70 -6.79
C ALA A 669 12.80 15.34 -6.34
N ALA A 670 12.57 14.29 -7.13
CA ALA A 670 13.20 13.00 -6.90
C ALA A 670 14.74 13.08 -7.02
N PRO A 671 15.50 12.15 -6.40
CA PRO A 671 16.96 12.16 -6.43
C PRO A 671 17.57 12.27 -7.85
N HIS A 672 18.53 13.17 -8.00
CA HIS A 672 19.30 13.44 -9.21
C HIS A 672 20.63 14.14 -8.84
N ALA A 673 21.60 14.21 -9.76
CA ALA A 673 22.88 14.88 -9.48
C ALA A 673 22.84 16.38 -9.78
N GLU A 674 22.42 16.76 -10.99
CA GLU A 674 22.35 18.17 -11.40
C GLU A 674 21.34 18.39 -12.52
N VAL A 675 20.92 19.64 -12.69
CA VAL A 675 20.08 20.10 -13.79
C VAL A 675 20.70 21.34 -14.45
N LEU A 676 20.78 21.33 -15.78
CA LEU A 676 21.40 22.37 -16.60
C LEU A 676 20.42 22.85 -17.67
N GLY A 677 20.51 24.13 -18.03
CA GLY A 677 19.73 24.71 -19.13
C GLY A 677 18.28 25.06 -18.79
N LEU A 678 17.93 25.17 -17.50
CA LEU A 678 16.64 25.73 -17.05
C LEU A 678 16.51 27.21 -17.40
N ASP A 679 17.62 27.95 -17.46
CA ASP A 679 17.66 29.38 -17.81
C ASP A 679 17.19 29.68 -19.25
N ASN A 680 16.98 28.64 -20.07
CA ASN A 680 16.43 28.77 -21.42
C ASN A 680 14.90 28.97 -21.44
N PHE A 681 14.22 28.93 -20.29
CA PHE A 681 12.76 28.94 -20.18
C PHE A 681 12.28 29.99 -19.17
N ASP A 682 11.16 30.65 -19.46
CA ASP A 682 10.58 31.66 -18.56
C ASP A 682 9.66 31.06 -17.49
N LYS A 683 8.94 29.99 -17.85
CA LYS A 683 7.96 29.32 -16.98
C LYS A 683 7.76 27.87 -17.40
N VAL A 684 7.33 27.03 -16.46
CA VAL A 684 6.84 25.68 -16.75
C VAL A 684 5.33 25.60 -16.54
N VAL A 685 4.63 24.87 -17.40
CA VAL A 685 3.19 24.62 -17.26
C VAL A 685 2.97 23.11 -17.31
N ASP A 686 2.41 22.57 -16.25
CA ASP A 686 1.96 21.19 -16.18
C ASP A 686 0.44 21.16 -16.41
N ILE A 687 0.03 20.46 -17.46
CA ILE A 687 -1.39 20.27 -17.81
C ILE A 687 -1.78 18.88 -17.31
N ASP A 688 -2.16 18.83 -16.03
CA ASP A 688 -2.52 17.60 -15.32
C ASP A 688 -3.92 17.08 -15.72
N GLN A 689 -4.14 15.78 -15.53
CA GLN A 689 -5.40 15.07 -15.72
C GLN A 689 -6.27 15.04 -14.44
N SER A 690 -5.83 15.68 -13.36
CA SER A 690 -6.63 15.82 -12.14
C SER A 690 -7.93 16.61 -12.41
N PRO A 691 -9.02 16.32 -11.66
CA PRO A 691 -10.29 16.99 -11.90
C PRO A 691 -10.18 18.49 -11.67
N ILE A 692 -10.83 19.27 -12.55
CA ILE A 692 -10.90 20.75 -12.51
C ILE A 692 -11.27 21.26 -11.10
N GLY A 693 -12.15 20.55 -10.41
CA GLY A 693 -12.37 20.73 -8.99
C GLY A 693 -13.14 19.58 -8.38
N ARG A 694 -13.13 19.52 -7.05
CA ARG A 694 -13.77 18.44 -6.26
C ARG A 694 -15.22 18.75 -5.88
N THR A 695 -15.75 19.89 -6.31
CA THR A 695 -17.11 20.33 -5.98
C THR A 695 -17.87 20.70 -7.24
N PRO A 696 -19.21 20.61 -7.25
CA PRO A 696 -20.03 21.05 -8.38
C PRO A 696 -19.92 22.54 -8.72
N ARG A 697 -19.27 23.35 -7.86
CA ARG A 697 -19.03 24.77 -8.11
C ARG A 697 -17.95 25.00 -9.17
N SER A 698 -17.06 24.03 -9.36
CA SER A 698 -15.99 24.08 -10.35
C SER A 698 -16.52 23.58 -11.69
N ASN A 699 -16.58 24.48 -12.68
CA ASN A 699 -17.02 24.21 -14.04
C ASN A 699 -16.17 25.00 -15.05
N PRO A 700 -16.25 24.72 -16.37
CA PRO A 700 -15.43 25.40 -17.37
C PRO A 700 -15.50 26.93 -17.32
N ALA A 701 -16.67 27.51 -17.07
CA ALA A 701 -16.84 28.97 -17.00
C ALA A 701 -16.15 29.59 -15.77
N THR A 702 -16.22 28.92 -14.62
CA THR A 702 -15.51 29.37 -13.41
C THR A 702 -13.99 29.17 -13.53
N TYR A 703 -13.54 28.06 -14.11
CA TYR A 703 -12.11 27.73 -14.22
C TYR A 703 -11.38 28.64 -15.21
N THR A 704 -12.01 28.96 -16.34
CA THR A 704 -11.48 29.90 -17.34
C THR A 704 -11.59 31.36 -16.93
N GLY A 705 -12.25 31.65 -15.80
CA GLY A 705 -12.51 33.02 -15.34
C GLY A 705 -13.59 33.75 -16.14
N LEU A 706 -14.25 33.10 -17.10
CA LEU A 706 -15.33 33.69 -17.91
C LEU A 706 -16.50 34.19 -17.04
N PHE A 707 -16.76 33.53 -15.91
CA PHE A 707 -17.84 33.92 -15.02
C PHE A 707 -17.52 35.17 -14.17
N THR A 708 -16.24 35.52 -14.01
CA THR A 708 -15.81 36.66 -13.20
C THR A 708 -16.30 38.01 -13.73
N PRO A 709 -16.21 38.34 -15.05
CA PRO A 709 -16.80 39.57 -15.59
C PRO A 709 -18.32 39.51 -15.77
N ILE A 710 -18.94 38.32 -15.69
CA ILE A 710 -20.41 38.16 -15.80
C ILE A 710 -21.09 38.36 -14.44
N ARG A 711 -20.40 38.00 -13.35
CA ARG A 711 -20.80 38.31 -11.96
C ARG A 711 -20.50 39.76 -11.61
#